data_AF-A0AAN5L4X6-F1
#
_entry.id   AF-A0AAN5L4X6-F1
#
_cell.length_a   1.000
_cell.length_b   1.000
_cell.length_c   1.000
_cell.angle_alpha   90.00
_cell.angle_beta   90.00
_cell.angle_gamma   90.00
#
_symmetry.space_group_name_H-M   'P 1'
#
loop_
_entity.id
_entity.type
_entity.pdbx_description
1 polymer ?
#
loop_
_entity_poly.entity_id
_entity_poly.type
_entity_poly.pdbx_seq_one_letter_code
_entity_poly.pdbx_strand_id
1 'polypeptide(L)'
;MNKESIFRQLEQRIAGRPLTAEALGEFNAMAIADSLKQKRSIISHHLNNLHREQRVVKVNGRPVLFLPIAALRDHHRLAVRHGEYASLQALCAERQDSLAQLIGAQGSLQEALRQCKAAISYPGAGLPLLLRGPTGTGKSFLARQLWRYAMEQGVLPADAPFTVFNCAEYANNPELLTSKLFGHAKGAFTGADKSVPGLIETSNGGVLFIDEVHRLPPEGQEKLFHFMDNGSWRRLGESSEERSATVRLIFASTEDLEKHFLATFIRRIPVIVKILPIAERGQYERLAFIHHFFRREAQRLHHDLALDGEIISQLMRETLEGNVGGLENLIRNICASAWTFGERDSDLLQIKAGLLPDRLLADAPFSLQQNSERVMIYRDGDAQPLFSGRHHEYQRLTENICSLCEELGKDNISARTFEKLIYQNVTLYLDALMNQESAVSLQDKRLRFIEDVGKAIAANYDLQLNAEFAYLTGRYLTSLPLAPRSVAEPARLVMQRWLESSAGLAQRIAGKLLDVVNNKYDLLIDTLDRLAVAAIVSNAIDATSGGKVKAVIIAHGYSTASSIAGVANRLIGEKIYQAMDMPMEVAFSDVSRAVVDYLQHTDTRAGVMVLIDMGYTKEIADALLSVINGPLVVVDNVTTRMALNVASEIALGKNIEHIAEEIVPLNQSRWDVFWPTEKKERALLVTCITGIGTAFKFKNLMEKSLLSDFDINIIACEYTRLKNSRTAISLLHQYEVIAVVGTHDPQLAGVPWVGIEELLGEQGHRHLSQLLSGYLNEKQIALINKNMVREFSLHNVVNSLTILNAGKTMSHIETIIAEWQNTLSFNFNNNLIISLYVHLSCMIERLVMRNEITHYKNLEQFSRQHGEFIAMVNHSFQRLKILYNVTLPVAEIGYIHDIFELRIDDFRW
;
A
#
# COMPACT_ATOMS: atom_id res chain seq x y z
N MET A 1 -6.03 -27.30 26.86
CA MET A 1 -7.11 -27.25 25.84
C MET A 1 -7.25 -25.80 25.40
N ASN A 2 -7.23 -25.51 24.09
CA ASN A 2 -7.12 -24.14 23.59
C ASN A 2 -8.50 -23.42 23.59
N LYS A 3 -8.50 -22.11 23.85
CA LYS A 3 -9.66 -21.20 23.79
C LYS A 3 -10.47 -21.36 22.49
N GLU A 4 -9.78 -21.57 21.36
CA GLU A 4 -10.40 -21.81 20.05
C GLU A 4 -11.25 -23.08 19.99
N SER A 5 -10.84 -24.14 20.69
CA SER A 5 -11.59 -25.39 20.71
C SER A 5 -12.91 -25.25 21.47
N ILE A 6 -12.95 -24.40 22.50
CA ILE A 6 -14.18 -24.09 23.24
C ILE A 6 -15.13 -23.30 22.34
N PHE A 7 -14.60 -22.31 21.59
CA PHE A 7 -15.41 -21.49 20.69
C PHE A 7 -16.06 -22.31 19.56
N ARG A 8 -15.29 -23.14 18.83
CA ARG A 8 -15.84 -23.99 17.76
C ARG A 8 -16.96 -24.92 18.23
N GLN A 9 -16.86 -25.47 19.45
CA GLN A 9 -17.92 -26.30 20.02
C GLN A 9 -19.20 -25.50 20.30
N LEU A 10 -19.09 -24.24 20.71
CA LEU A 10 -20.26 -23.39 20.90
C LEU A 10 -20.95 -23.09 19.56
N GLU A 11 -20.19 -22.82 18.50
CA GLU A 11 -20.74 -22.55 17.16
C GLU A 11 -21.48 -23.77 16.59
N GLN A 12 -20.89 -24.96 16.73
CA GLN A 12 -21.54 -26.20 16.27
C GLN A 12 -22.81 -26.53 17.06
N ARG A 13 -22.82 -26.28 18.38
CA ARG A 13 -23.94 -26.66 19.24
C ARG A 13 -25.16 -25.75 19.13
N ILE A 14 -24.98 -24.48 18.75
CA ILE A 14 -26.10 -23.52 18.67
C ILE A 14 -26.85 -23.63 17.34
N ALA A 15 -26.22 -24.18 16.30
CA ALA A 15 -26.84 -24.39 14.99
C ALA A 15 -28.14 -25.21 15.10
N GLY A 16 -29.26 -24.60 14.69
CA GLY A 16 -30.58 -25.24 14.67
C GLY A 16 -31.31 -25.35 16.01
N ARG A 17 -30.78 -24.80 17.12
CA ARG A 17 -31.45 -24.83 18.43
C ARG A 17 -32.34 -23.62 18.69
N PRO A 18 -33.57 -23.76 19.22
CA PRO A 18 -34.39 -22.60 19.55
C PRO A 18 -33.75 -21.75 20.66
N LEU A 19 -33.92 -20.43 20.61
CA LEU A 19 -33.40 -19.49 21.63
C LEU A 19 -34.27 -19.46 22.89
N THR A 20 -34.48 -20.62 23.52
CA THR A 20 -35.20 -20.76 24.80
C THR A 20 -34.24 -21.11 25.93
N ALA A 21 -34.61 -20.77 27.17
CA ALA A 21 -33.77 -21.04 28.34
C ALA A 21 -33.46 -22.54 28.54
N GLU A 22 -34.39 -23.41 28.17
CA GLU A 22 -34.22 -24.88 28.24
C GLU A 22 -33.23 -25.39 27.19
N ALA A 23 -33.34 -24.95 25.93
CA ALA A 23 -32.49 -25.41 24.83
C ALA A 23 -31.05 -24.86 24.92
N LEU A 24 -30.87 -23.71 25.58
CA LEU A 24 -29.58 -23.05 25.75
C LEU A 24 -28.92 -23.32 27.11
N GLY A 25 -29.48 -24.22 27.93
CA GLY A 25 -28.93 -24.58 29.23
C GLY A 25 -27.47 -25.02 29.22
N GLU A 26 -26.98 -25.54 28.09
CA GLU A 26 -25.60 -26.02 27.91
C GLU A 26 -24.57 -24.90 27.62
N PHE A 27 -25.01 -23.66 27.38
CA PHE A 27 -24.14 -22.54 27.00
C PHE A 27 -23.62 -21.73 28.20
N ASN A 28 -23.57 -22.35 29.38
CA ASN A 28 -23.08 -21.73 30.60
C ASN A 28 -21.75 -22.36 31.04
N ALA A 29 -20.96 -21.59 31.83
CA ALA A 29 -19.62 -22.01 32.23
C ALA A 29 -19.57 -23.31 33.05
N MET A 30 -20.64 -23.69 33.75
CA MET A 30 -20.72 -24.95 34.49
C MET A 30 -20.93 -26.12 33.54
N ALA A 31 -21.95 -26.06 32.67
CA ALA A 31 -22.26 -27.12 31.72
C ALA A 31 -21.09 -27.43 30.76
N ILE A 32 -20.39 -26.37 30.32
CA ILE A 32 -19.21 -26.51 29.45
C ILE A 32 -18.03 -27.12 30.23
N ALA A 33 -17.86 -26.77 31.51
CA ALA A 33 -16.83 -27.35 32.36
C ALA A 33 -17.05 -28.85 32.61
N ASP A 34 -18.29 -29.25 32.84
CA ASP A 34 -18.68 -30.64 33.03
C ASP A 34 -18.49 -31.46 31.76
N SER A 35 -18.91 -30.93 30.60
CA SER A 35 -18.72 -31.57 29.29
C SER A 35 -17.24 -31.79 28.94
N LEU A 36 -16.35 -30.91 29.43
CA LEU A 36 -14.92 -30.94 29.10
C LEU A 36 -14.05 -31.52 30.23
N LYS A 37 -14.65 -31.95 31.35
CA LYS A 37 -13.95 -32.40 32.57
C LYS A 37 -12.88 -31.39 33.04
N GLN A 38 -13.21 -30.10 33.00
CA GLN A 38 -12.31 -28.99 33.38
C GLN A 38 -12.87 -28.21 34.58
N LYS A 39 -12.03 -27.40 35.23
CA LYS A 39 -12.51 -26.52 36.31
C LYS A 39 -13.35 -25.38 35.72
N ARG A 40 -14.51 -25.10 36.32
CA ARG A 40 -15.38 -23.96 35.96
C ARG A 40 -14.64 -22.63 35.90
N SER A 41 -13.67 -22.39 36.78
CA SER A 41 -12.88 -21.14 36.79
C SER A 41 -12.08 -20.94 35.51
N ILE A 42 -11.51 -22.02 34.94
CA ILE A 42 -10.74 -21.99 33.69
C ILE A 42 -11.68 -21.73 32.50
N ILE A 43 -12.81 -22.42 32.43
CA ILE A 43 -13.81 -22.22 31.37
C ILE A 43 -14.40 -20.82 31.42
N SER A 44 -14.77 -20.34 32.62
CA SER A 44 -15.25 -18.97 32.81
C SER A 44 -14.21 -17.94 32.38
N HIS A 45 -12.93 -18.15 32.67
CA HIS A 45 -11.85 -17.27 32.20
C HIS A 45 -11.79 -17.23 30.66
N HIS A 46 -11.83 -18.38 29.98
CA HIS A 46 -11.83 -18.43 28.52
C HIS A 46 -13.08 -17.81 27.87
N LEU A 47 -14.27 -18.04 28.43
CA LEU A 47 -15.52 -17.46 27.95
C LEU A 47 -15.56 -15.93 28.12
N ASN A 48 -15.04 -15.41 29.23
CA ASN A 48 -14.90 -13.96 29.42
C ASN A 48 -13.82 -13.36 28.51
N ASN A 49 -12.75 -14.09 28.18
CA ASN A 49 -11.79 -13.65 27.16
C ASN A 49 -12.45 -13.61 25.77
N LEU A 50 -13.21 -14.64 25.39
CA LEU A 50 -13.98 -14.67 24.13
C LEU A 50 -15.03 -13.55 24.06
N HIS A 51 -15.62 -13.18 25.20
CA HIS A 51 -16.54 -12.05 25.29
C HIS A 51 -15.83 -10.69 25.12
N ARG A 52 -14.65 -10.51 25.76
CA ARG A 52 -13.80 -9.32 25.55
C ARG A 52 -13.32 -9.20 24.10
N GLU A 53 -13.11 -10.32 23.42
CA GLU A 53 -12.79 -10.41 22.00
C GLU A 53 -14.02 -10.23 21.09
N GLN A 54 -15.20 -9.94 21.63
CA GLN A 54 -16.46 -9.78 20.90
C GLN A 54 -16.84 -10.97 20.01
N ARG A 55 -16.46 -12.19 20.41
CA ARG A 55 -16.80 -13.42 19.68
C ARG A 55 -18.04 -14.10 20.23
N VAL A 56 -18.29 -13.92 21.53
CA VAL A 56 -19.52 -14.39 22.20
C VAL A 56 -20.22 -13.23 22.89
N VAL A 57 -21.56 -13.27 22.85
CA VAL A 57 -22.41 -12.39 23.63
C VAL A 57 -22.65 -12.99 25.01
N LYS A 58 -22.64 -12.14 26.03
CA LYS A 58 -22.96 -12.51 27.40
C LYS A 58 -24.40 -12.15 27.73
N VAL A 59 -25.20 -13.13 28.14
CA VAL A 59 -26.59 -12.90 28.58
C VAL A 59 -26.67 -13.09 30.08
N ASN A 60 -26.98 -12.00 30.79
CA ASN A 60 -26.99 -11.92 32.25
C ASN A 60 -28.26 -12.58 32.84
N GLY A 61 -28.30 -13.91 32.80
CA GLY A 61 -29.29 -14.75 33.45
C GLY A 61 -28.71 -15.55 34.62
N ARG A 62 -29.56 -16.38 35.24
CA ARG A 62 -29.14 -17.43 36.18
C ARG A 62 -29.54 -18.79 35.58
N PRO A 63 -28.62 -19.52 34.92
CA PRO A 63 -27.19 -19.27 34.75
C PRO A 63 -26.85 -18.22 33.66
N VAL A 64 -25.64 -17.66 33.69
CA VAL A 64 -25.11 -16.74 32.66
C VAL A 64 -24.76 -17.53 31.40
N LEU A 65 -25.26 -17.08 30.25
CA LEU A 65 -25.06 -17.74 28.97
C LEU A 65 -24.02 -16.99 28.12
N PHE A 66 -23.19 -17.75 27.40
CA PHE A 66 -22.23 -17.24 26.43
C PHE A 66 -22.55 -17.84 25.06
N LEU A 67 -23.06 -17.01 24.14
CA LEU A 67 -23.56 -17.45 22.84
C LEU A 67 -22.68 -16.88 21.71
N PRO A 68 -22.26 -17.67 20.70
CA PRO A 68 -21.45 -17.17 19.59
C PRO A 68 -22.17 -16.12 18.75
N ILE A 69 -21.52 -14.98 18.51
CA ILE A 69 -22.13 -13.87 17.76
C ILE A 69 -22.37 -14.23 16.29
N ALA A 70 -21.41 -14.91 15.64
CA ALA A 70 -21.53 -15.35 14.25
C ALA A 70 -22.77 -16.24 14.07
N ALA A 71 -22.87 -17.30 14.87
CA ALA A 71 -24.01 -18.22 14.79
C ALA A 71 -25.36 -17.57 15.17
N LEU A 72 -25.38 -16.57 16.07
CA LEU A 72 -26.62 -15.79 16.35
C LEU A 72 -27.04 -14.92 15.16
N ARG A 73 -26.10 -14.37 14.41
CA ARG A 73 -26.36 -13.61 13.18
C ARG A 73 -26.82 -14.53 12.06
N ASP A 74 -26.11 -15.63 11.85
CA ASP A 74 -26.28 -16.49 10.68
C ASP A 74 -27.48 -17.44 10.83
N HIS A 75 -27.66 -18.05 12.01
CA HIS A 75 -28.72 -19.03 12.25
C HIS A 75 -29.98 -18.45 12.89
N HIS A 76 -29.83 -17.41 13.73
CA HIS A 76 -30.95 -16.82 14.47
C HIS A 76 -31.36 -15.42 14.00
N ARG A 77 -30.66 -14.86 12.99
CA ARG A 77 -30.96 -13.55 12.38
C ARG A 77 -31.02 -12.42 13.40
N LEU A 78 -30.14 -12.43 14.39
CA LEU A 78 -30.01 -11.36 15.38
C LEU A 78 -28.87 -10.40 15.01
N ALA A 79 -29.09 -9.09 15.14
CA ALA A 79 -28.11 -8.07 14.81
C ALA A 79 -26.93 -8.08 15.81
N VAL A 80 -27.21 -8.39 17.08
CA VAL A 80 -26.25 -8.43 18.19
C VAL A 80 -25.33 -7.19 18.18
N ARG A 81 -25.89 -6.06 18.59
CA ARG A 81 -25.28 -4.73 18.64
C ARG A 81 -24.47 -4.50 19.91
N HIS A 82 -24.86 -5.17 20.99
CA HIS A 82 -24.23 -5.09 22.31
C HIS A 82 -23.49 -6.40 22.61
N GLY A 83 -22.40 -6.32 23.36
CA GLY A 83 -21.69 -7.53 23.82
C GLY A 83 -22.39 -8.22 25.00
N GLU A 84 -23.24 -7.49 25.74
CA GLU A 84 -23.87 -7.96 26.96
C GLU A 84 -25.36 -7.56 27.01
N TYR A 85 -26.23 -8.50 27.37
CA TYR A 85 -27.69 -8.30 27.44
C TYR A 85 -28.23 -8.70 28.81
N ALA A 86 -29.25 -7.99 29.28
CA ALA A 86 -29.93 -8.27 30.53
C ALA A 86 -30.74 -9.58 30.50
N SER A 87 -31.22 -10.02 29.32
CA SER A 87 -32.02 -11.24 29.17
C SER A 87 -31.96 -11.78 27.73
N LEU A 88 -32.35 -13.04 27.55
CA LEU A 88 -32.52 -13.64 26.21
C LEU A 88 -33.57 -12.89 25.39
N GLN A 89 -34.61 -12.34 26.03
CA GLN A 89 -35.64 -11.54 25.36
C GLN A 89 -35.06 -10.25 24.78
N ALA A 90 -34.18 -9.56 25.54
CA ALA A 90 -33.51 -8.35 25.07
C ALA A 90 -32.57 -8.64 23.88
N LEU A 91 -31.87 -9.78 23.91
CA LEU A 91 -31.04 -10.24 22.78
C LEU A 91 -31.91 -10.56 21.54
N CYS A 92 -33.03 -11.26 21.73
CA CYS A 92 -33.94 -11.64 20.63
C CYS A 92 -34.71 -10.45 20.03
N ALA A 93 -34.79 -9.32 20.75
CA ALA A 93 -35.41 -8.09 20.26
C ALA A 93 -34.57 -7.40 19.18
N GLU A 94 -33.26 -7.65 19.14
CA GLU A 94 -32.37 -7.11 18.12
C GLU A 94 -32.35 -7.98 16.87
N ARG A 95 -33.44 -8.00 16.08
CA ARG A 95 -33.45 -8.72 14.80
C ARG A 95 -32.64 -7.98 13.73
N GLN A 96 -31.96 -8.74 12.88
CA GLN A 96 -31.40 -8.21 11.64
C GLN A 96 -32.53 -7.79 10.69
N ASP A 97 -32.27 -6.70 9.99
CA ASP A 97 -33.11 -6.22 8.89
C ASP A 97 -33.08 -7.25 7.73
N SER A 98 -34.20 -7.90 7.44
CA SER A 98 -34.29 -8.89 6.34
C SER A 98 -33.93 -8.30 4.97
N LEU A 99 -34.07 -6.99 4.78
CA LEU A 99 -33.69 -6.31 3.55
C LEU A 99 -32.17 -6.15 3.41
N ALA A 100 -31.41 -6.23 4.51
CA ALA A 100 -29.95 -6.14 4.48
C ALA A 100 -29.28 -7.37 3.86
N GLN A 101 -30.01 -8.48 3.72
CA GLN A 101 -29.51 -9.74 3.15
C GLN A 101 -29.80 -9.87 1.64
N LEU A 102 -30.48 -8.89 1.03
CA LEU A 102 -30.79 -8.93 -0.39
C LEU A 102 -29.51 -8.73 -1.23
N ILE A 103 -29.38 -9.46 -2.33
CA ILE A 103 -28.30 -9.24 -3.29
C ILE A 103 -28.44 -7.81 -3.84
N GLY A 104 -27.39 -7.01 -3.63
CA GLY A 104 -27.36 -5.59 -3.98
C GLY A 104 -27.78 -4.63 -2.85
N ALA A 105 -28.09 -5.11 -1.63
CA ALA A 105 -28.49 -4.25 -0.51
C ALA A 105 -27.45 -3.18 -0.13
N GLN A 106 -26.16 -3.52 -0.26
CA GLN A 106 -25.02 -2.61 -0.08
C GLN A 106 -24.49 -2.05 -1.41
N GLY A 107 -25.13 -2.40 -2.53
CA GLY A 107 -24.76 -1.99 -3.89
C GLY A 107 -25.92 -1.30 -4.62
N SER A 108 -26.34 -1.84 -5.76
CA SER A 108 -27.34 -1.24 -6.66
C SER A 108 -28.72 -0.98 -6.03
N LEU A 109 -29.07 -1.69 -4.96
CA LEU A 109 -30.34 -1.53 -4.24
C LEU A 109 -30.22 -0.63 -3.01
N GLN A 110 -29.06 -0.12 -2.63
CA GLN A 110 -28.89 0.61 -1.37
C GLN A 110 -29.84 1.81 -1.24
N GLU A 111 -29.84 2.70 -2.23
CA GLU A 111 -30.70 3.88 -2.24
C GLU A 111 -32.18 3.50 -2.42
N ALA A 112 -32.45 2.51 -3.29
CA ALA A 112 -33.79 1.96 -3.48
C ALA A 112 -34.39 1.43 -2.17
N LEU A 113 -33.62 0.65 -1.41
CA LEU A 113 -34.05 0.12 -0.12
C LEU A 113 -34.22 1.22 0.92
N ARG A 114 -33.37 2.26 0.92
CA ARG A 114 -33.53 3.41 1.83
C ARG A 114 -34.87 4.10 1.60
N GLN A 115 -35.22 4.36 0.35
CA GLN A 115 -36.48 4.99 -0.04
C GLN A 115 -37.68 4.08 0.24
N CYS A 116 -37.60 2.80 -0.11
CA CYS A 116 -38.66 1.83 0.16
C CYS A 116 -38.93 1.65 1.66
N LYS A 117 -37.87 1.60 2.50
CA LYS A 117 -38.00 1.53 3.96
C LYS A 117 -38.71 2.76 4.51
N ALA A 118 -38.34 3.96 4.05
CA ALA A 118 -39.01 5.19 4.45
C ALA A 118 -40.50 5.19 4.06
N ALA A 119 -40.83 4.70 2.85
CA ALA A 119 -42.20 4.65 2.36
C ALA A 119 -43.08 3.68 3.18
N ILE A 120 -42.61 2.46 3.40
CA ILE A 120 -43.39 1.42 4.07
C ILE A 120 -43.53 1.65 5.57
N SER A 121 -42.49 2.21 6.21
CA SER A 121 -42.46 2.51 7.65
C SER A 121 -43.22 3.79 8.03
N TYR A 122 -43.64 4.61 7.07
CA TYR A 122 -44.35 5.84 7.36
C TYR A 122 -45.69 5.55 8.10
N PRO A 123 -46.10 6.39 9.07
CA PRO A 123 -47.32 6.17 9.84
C PRO A 123 -48.60 6.07 9.00
N GLY A 124 -49.68 5.54 9.60
CA GLY A 124 -50.98 5.42 8.94
C GLY A 124 -50.96 4.40 7.81
N ALA A 125 -51.34 4.83 6.61
CA ALA A 125 -51.36 4.02 5.38
C ALA A 125 -50.00 3.92 4.67
N GLY A 126 -48.92 4.47 5.25
CA GLY A 126 -47.62 4.56 4.58
C GLY A 126 -47.61 5.58 3.44
N LEU A 127 -46.50 5.66 2.71
CA LEU A 127 -46.41 6.44 1.46
C LEU A 127 -46.59 5.50 0.26
N PRO A 128 -47.41 5.87 -0.75
CA PRO A 128 -47.51 5.09 -1.98
C PRO A 128 -46.14 4.98 -2.67
N LEU A 129 -45.75 3.74 -2.98
CA LEU A 129 -44.45 3.39 -3.56
C LEU A 129 -44.64 2.85 -4.98
N LEU A 130 -43.90 3.35 -5.96
CA LEU A 130 -43.86 2.78 -7.32
C LEU A 130 -42.47 2.21 -7.66
N LEU A 131 -42.43 0.91 -7.92
CA LEU A 131 -41.26 0.19 -8.39
C LEU A 131 -41.23 0.18 -9.93
N ARG A 132 -40.30 0.92 -10.52
CA ARG A 132 -40.08 0.96 -11.98
C ARG A 132 -38.92 0.06 -12.37
N GLY A 133 -39.06 -0.67 -13.48
CA GLY A 133 -37.92 -1.35 -14.09
C GLY A 133 -38.37 -2.48 -15.02
N PRO A 134 -37.49 -3.02 -15.86
CA PRO A 134 -37.87 -4.05 -16.82
C PRO A 134 -38.41 -5.33 -16.19
N THR A 135 -39.02 -6.17 -17.01
CA THR A 135 -39.56 -7.47 -16.62
C THR A 135 -38.46 -8.35 -16.04
N GLY A 136 -38.79 -9.09 -14.97
CA GLY A 136 -37.88 -10.06 -14.36
C GLY A 136 -36.71 -9.46 -13.56
N THR A 137 -36.77 -8.18 -13.17
CA THR A 137 -35.76 -7.53 -12.30
C THR A 137 -35.97 -7.76 -10.78
N GLY A 138 -37.08 -8.39 -10.39
CA GLY A 138 -37.38 -8.74 -8.99
C GLY A 138 -38.35 -7.81 -8.25
N LYS A 139 -39.15 -7.00 -8.94
CA LYS A 139 -40.11 -6.04 -8.33
C LYS A 139 -41.09 -6.70 -7.35
N SER A 140 -41.75 -7.78 -7.78
CA SER A 140 -42.73 -8.52 -6.96
C SER A 140 -42.07 -9.23 -5.77
N PHE A 141 -40.81 -9.68 -5.93
CA PHE A 141 -40.01 -10.20 -4.82
C PHE A 141 -39.68 -9.10 -3.79
N LEU A 142 -39.22 -7.93 -4.25
CA LEU A 142 -38.93 -6.79 -3.37
C LEU A 142 -40.17 -6.34 -2.60
N ALA A 143 -41.34 -6.24 -3.25
CA ALA A 143 -42.60 -5.88 -2.58
C ALA A 143 -42.94 -6.85 -1.43
N ARG A 144 -42.73 -8.16 -1.64
CA ARG A 144 -42.93 -9.17 -0.59
C ARG A 144 -41.93 -9.03 0.56
N GLN A 145 -40.67 -8.69 0.27
CA GLN A 145 -39.68 -8.45 1.32
C GLN A 145 -39.99 -7.18 2.11
N LEU A 146 -40.53 -6.13 1.48
CA LEU A 146 -40.96 -4.91 2.17
C LEU A 146 -42.12 -5.17 3.13
N TRP A 147 -43.09 -6.00 2.73
CA TRP A 147 -44.15 -6.46 3.63
C TRP A 147 -43.59 -7.21 4.85
N ARG A 148 -42.66 -8.16 4.64
CA ARG A 148 -41.98 -8.88 5.73
C ARG A 148 -41.22 -7.94 6.66
N TYR A 149 -40.46 -7.01 6.09
CA TYR A 149 -39.75 -5.98 6.84
C TYR A 149 -40.70 -5.15 7.70
N ALA A 150 -41.85 -4.72 7.16
CA ALA A 150 -42.82 -3.95 7.91
C ALA A 150 -43.42 -4.74 9.11
N MET A 151 -43.61 -6.06 8.97
CA MET A 151 -44.00 -6.93 10.08
C MET A 151 -42.87 -7.08 11.12
N GLU A 152 -41.63 -7.26 10.66
CA GLU A 152 -40.44 -7.38 11.53
C GLU A 152 -40.19 -6.12 12.37
N GLN A 153 -40.44 -4.94 11.80
CA GLN A 153 -40.30 -3.66 12.49
C GLN A 153 -41.52 -3.27 13.33
N GLY A 154 -42.57 -4.11 13.41
CA GLY A 154 -43.79 -3.83 14.14
C GLY A 154 -44.65 -2.70 13.53
N VAL A 155 -44.40 -2.33 12.28
CA VAL A 155 -45.22 -1.36 11.53
C VAL A 155 -46.55 -1.99 11.12
N LEU A 156 -46.53 -3.29 10.81
CA LEU A 156 -47.71 -4.10 10.50
C LEU A 156 -47.90 -5.21 11.55
N PRO A 157 -49.14 -5.62 11.83
CA PRO A 157 -49.40 -6.76 12.71
C PRO A 157 -48.95 -8.08 12.07
N ALA A 158 -48.78 -9.11 12.89
CA ALA A 158 -48.25 -10.41 12.45
C ALA A 158 -49.18 -11.18 11.49
N ASP A 159 -50.45 -10.79 11.41
CA ASP A 159 -51.49 -11.34 10.53
C ASP A 159 -51.84 -10.40 9.36
N ALA A 160 -51.08 -9.32 9.16
CA ALA A 160 -51.34 -8.33 8.12
C ALA A 160 -51.38 -8.98 6.71
N PRO A 161 -52.46 -8.79 5.93
CA PRO A 161 -52.58 -9.40 4.60
C PRO A 161 -51.56 -8.80 3.62
N PHE A 162 -51.02 -9.66 2.73
CA PHE A 162 -50.25 -9.25 1.55
C PHE A 162 -50.97 -9.72 0.30
N THR A 163 -51.66 -8.80 -0.35
CA THR A 163 -52.47 -9.07 -1.53
C THR A 163 -51.70 -8.66 -2.78
N VAL A 164 -51.64 -9.55 -3.76
CA VAL A 164 -51.01 -9.30 -5.07
C VAL A 164 -52.09 -9.20 -6.13
N PHE A 165 -52.02 -8.15 -6.93
CA PHE A 165 -52.89 -7.94 -8.08
C PHE A 165 -52.07 -7.64 -9.32
N ASN A 166 -52.11 -8.54 -10.31
CA ASN A 166 -51.43 -8.30 -11.58
C ASN A 166 -52.45 -7.76 -12.59
N CYS A 167 -52.33 -6.48 -12.96
CA CYS A 167 -53.26 -5.86 -13.91
C CYS A 167 -53.19 -6.49 -15.32
N ALA A 168 -52.07 -7.14 -15.68
CA ALA A 168 -51.92 -7.78 -16.98
C ALA A 168 -52.88 -8.97 -17.17
N GLU A 169 -53.29 -9.65 -16.09
CA GLU A 169 -54.24 -10.78 -16.15
C GLU A 169 -55.62 -10.39 -16.67
N TYR A 170 -56.00 -9.12 -16.48
CA TYR A 170 -57.33 -8.59 -16.79
C TYR A 170 -57.29 -7.44 -17.80
N ALA A 171 -56.15 -7.20 -18.45
CA ALA A 171 -55.95 -6.04 -19.31
C ALA A 171 -56.94 -5.97 -20.50
N ASN A 172 -57.42 -7.11 -20.98
CA ASN A 172 -58.40 -7.19 -22.07
C ASN A 172 -59.85 -6.93 -21.61
N ASN A 173 -60.09 -6.78 -20.31
CA ASN A 173 -61.41 -6.49 -19.75
C ASN A 173 -61.30 -5.42 -18.64
N PRO A 174 -61.33 -4.12 -19.01
CA PRO A 174 -61.18 -3.01 -18.07
C PRO A 174 -62.22 -2.98 -16.95
N GLU A 175 -63.46 -3.40 -17.25
CA GLU A 175 -64.54 -3.48 -16.27
C GLU A 175 -64.24 -4.51 -15.18
N LEU A 176 -63.77 -5.70 -15.58
CA LEU A 176 -63.44 -6.77 -14.64
C LEU A 176 -62.19 -6.45 -13.82
N LEU A 177 -61.19 -5.80 -14.42
CA LEU A 177 -60.01 -5.28 -13.73
C LEU A 177 -60.43 -4.30 -12.62
N THR A 178 -61.23 -3.29 -12.98
CA THR A 178 -61.73 -2.28 -12.03
C THR A 178 -62.61 -2.92 -10.94
N SER A 179 -63.44 -3.88 -11.33
CA SER A 179 -64.33 -4.64 -10.44
C SER A 179 -63.56 -5.47 -9.42
N LYS A 180 -62.44 -6.09 -9.81
CA LYS A 180 -61.57 -6.81 -8.88
C LYS A 180 -60.90 -5.88 -7.88
N LEU A 181 -60.44 -4.72 -8.31
CA LEU A 181 -59.71 -3.79 -7.45
C LEU A 181 -60.63 -3.10 -6.42
N PHE A 182 -61.76 -2.57 -6.87
CA PHE A 182 -62.67 -1.75 -6.04
C PHE A 182 -63.89 -2.52 -5.52
N GLY A 183 -64.21 -3.68 -6.09
CA GLY A 183 -65.44 -4.42 -5.82
C GLY A 183 -66.60 -3.92 -6.67
N HIS A 184 -67.70 -4.69 -6.70
CA HIS A 184 -68.92 -4.32 -7.41
C HIS A 184 -70.17 -4.66 -6.61
N ALA A 185 -71.21 -3.85 -6.79
CA ALA A 185 -72.56 -4.13 -6.32
C ALA A 185 -73.29 -5.08 -7.27
N LYS A 186 -74.36 -5.72 -6.79
CA LYS A 186 -75.25 -6.51 -7.64
C LYS A 186 -75.84 -5.62 -8.74
N GLY A 187 -75.74 -6.04 -9.99
CA GLY A 187 -76.24 -5.30 -11.15
C GLY A 187 -75.34 -4.17 -11.67
N ALA A 188 -74.09 -4.07 -11.20
CA ALA A 188 -73.15 -3.04 -11.63
C ALA A 188 -72.74 -3.12 -13.11
N PHE A 189 -72.73 -4.33 -13.69
CA PHE A 189 -72.48 -4.61 -15.11
C PHE A 189 -73.15 -5.93 -15.51
N THR A 190 -73.15 -6.27 -16.79
CA THR A 190 -73.74 -7.51 -17.28
C THR A 190 -73.01 -8.74 -16.72
N GLY A 191 -73.69 -9.57 -15.94
CA GLY A 191 -73.11 -10.72 -15.22
C GLY A 191 -72.77 -10.49 -13.73
N ALA A 192 -73.03 -9.30 -13.19
CA ALA A 192 -72.84 -8.99 -11.77
C ALA A 192 -74.01 -9.48 -10.88
N ASP A 193 -74.20 -10.80 -10.77
CA ASP A 193 -75.35 -11.39 -10.07
C ASP A 193 -75.32 -11.23 -8.54
N LYS A 194 -74.15 -10.94 -7.97
CA LYS A 194 -73.91 -10.77 -6.53
C LYS A 194 -73.00 -9.56 -6.28
N SER A 195 -73.06 -9.02 -5.07
CA SER A 195 -72.09 -8.01 -4.61
C SER A 195 -70.80 -8.70 -4.16
N VAL A 196 -69.65 -8.22 -4.62
CA VAL A 196 -68.33 -8.83 -4.35
C VAL A 196 -67.37 -7.77 -3.79
N PRO A 197 -66.70 -8.02 -2.65
CA PRO A 197 -65.70 -7.11 -2.12
C PRO A 197 -64.48 -7.00 -3.03
N GLY A 198 -63.90 -5.80 -3.10
CA GLY A 198 -62.69 -5.52 -3.88
C GLY A 198 -61.41 -5.88 -3.12
N LEU A 199 -60.29 -5.91 -3.85
CA LEU A 199 -58.97 -6.17 -3.27
C LEU A 199 -58.51 -5.10 -2.28
N ILE A 200 -58.98 -3.86 -2.41
CA ILE A 200 -58.73 -2.81 -1.41
C ILE A 200 -59.36 -3.21 -0.06
N GLU A 201 -60.59 -3.72 -0.09
CA GLU A 201 -61.33 -4.15 1.11
C GLU A 201 -60.65 -5.34 1.80
N THR A 202 -60.25 -6.34 1.03
CA THR A 202 -59.61 -7.56 1.55
C THR A 202 -58.18 -7.31 2.05
N SER A 203 -57.58 -6.18 1.68
CA SER A 203 -56.21 -5.80 2.07
C SER A 203 -56.16 -4.82 3.24
N ASN A 204 -57.31 -4.53 3.87
CA ASN A 204 -57.37 -3.61 5.00
C ASN A 204 -56.43 -4.03 6.13
N GLY A 205 -55.65 -3.07 6.65
CA GLY A 205 -54.63 -3.31 7.67
C GLY A 205 -53.33 -3.95 7.16
N GLY A 206 -53.20 -4.15 5.85
CA GLY A 206 -52.04 -4.81 5.23
C GLY A 206 -51.44 -4.04 4.06
N VAL A 207 -50.92 -4.79 3.09
CA VAL A 207 -50.24 -4.29 1.89
C VAL A 207 -50.94 -4.80 0.64
N LEU A 208 -51.25 -3.91 -0.29
CA LEU A 208 -51.73 -4.23 -1.63
C LEU A 208 -50.63 -3.92 -2.65
N PHE A 209 -50.10 -4.97 -3.27
CA PHE A 209 -49.13 -4.88 -4.36
C PHE A 209 -49.84 -4.99 -5.72
N ILE A 210 -49.75 -3.94 -6.53
CA ILE A 210 -50.35 -3.89 -7.87
C ILE A 210 -49.23 -3.92 -8.92
N ASP A 211 -49.11 -5.05 -9.62
CA ASP A 211 -48.14 -5.25 -10.70
C ASP A 211 -48.70 -4.77 -12.05
N GLU A 212 -47.81 -4.32 -12.92
CA GLU A 212 -48.12 -3.74 -14.24
C GLU A 212 -49.22 -2.65 -14.17
N VAL A 213 -49.13 -1.73 -13.19
CA VAL A 213 -50.19 -0.74 -12.90
C VAL A 213 -50.51 0.20 -14.06
N HIS A 214 -49.60 0.37 -15.04
CA HIS A 214 -49.86 1.13 -16.27
C HIS A 214 -50.99 0.54 -17.13
N ARG A 215 -51.38 -0.73 -16.91
CA ARG A 215 -52.52 -1.38 -17.56
C ARG A 215 -53.87 -0.96 -16.97
N LEU A 216 -53.87 -0.27 -15.82
CA LEU A 216 -55.08 0.27 -15.22
C LEU A 216 -55.62 1.43 -16.09
N PRO A 217 -56.88 1.38 -16.55
CA PRO A 217 -57.47 2.45 -17.34
C PRO A 217 -57.50 3.79 -16.58
N PRO A 218 -57.59 4.93 -17.28
CA PRO A 218 -57.63 6.27 -16.66
C PRO A 218 -58.65 6.39 -15.52
N GLU A 219 -59.88 5.90 -15.71
CA GLU A 219 -60.93 5.90 -14.68
C GLU A 219 -60.54 5.11 -13.42
N GLY A 220 -59.80 4.01 -13.60
CA GLY A 220 -59.26 3.21 -12.51
C GLY A 220 -58.16 3.97 -11.75
N GLN A 221 -57.29 4.67 -12.48
CA GLN A 221 -56.26 5.53 -11.87
C GLN A 221 -56.90 6.68 -11.07
N GLU A 222 -58.00 7.25 -11.56
CA GLU A 222 -58.75 8.30 -10.87
C GLU A 222 -59.33 7.82 -9.53
N LYS A 223 -60.00 6.67 -9.55
CA LYS A 223 -60.53 6.04 -8.33
C LYS A 223 -59.42 5.68 -7.34
N LEU A 224 -58.27 5.24 -7.85
CA LEU A 224 -57.15 4.85 -7.00
C LEU A 224 -56.51 6.05 -6.31
N PHE A 225 -56.33 7.18 -7.00
CA PHE A 225 -55.83 8.38 -6.31
C PHE A 225 -56.86 9.00 -5.38
N HIS A 226 -58.16 8.93 -5.68
CA HIS A 226 -59.19 9.34 -4.73
C HIS A 226 -59.09 8.55 -3.42
N PHE A 227 -58.86 7.23 -3.52
CA PHE A 227 -58.56 6.38 -2.37
C PHE A 227 -57.25 6.77 -1.66
N MET A 228 -56.19 7.12 -2.39
CA MET A 228 -54.94 7.59 -1.78
C MET A 228 -55.09 8.90 -1.00
N ASP A 229 -55.91 9.84 -1.50
CA ASP A 229 -56.11 11.15 -0.87
C ASP A 229 -57.03 11.04 0.37
N ASN A 230 -58.10 10.24 0.32
CA ASN A 230 -59.15 10.22 1.35
C ASN A 230 -59.21 8.95 2.21
N GLY A 231 -58.53 7.87 1.82
CA GLY A 231 -58.66 6.56 2.45
C GLY A 231 -60.03 5.90 2.21
N SER A 232 -60.84 6.44 1.30
CA SER A 232 -62.20 5.99 1.01
C SER A 232 -62.45 5.71 -0.47
N TRP A 233 -63.36 4.79 -0.77
CA TRP A 233 -63.79 4.46 -2.13
C TRP A 233 -65.24 3.97 -2.17
N ARG A 234 -65.76 3.80 -3.39
CA ARG A 234 -67.09 3.21 -3.66
C ARG A 234 -66.94 2.01 -4.59
N ARG A 235 -67.74 0.97 -4.38
CA ARG A 235 -67.80 -0.16 -5.32
C ARG A 235 -68.42 0.28 -6.63
N LEU A 236 -68.16 -0.46 -7.71
CA LEU A 236 -68.82 -0.22 -8.98
C LEU A 236 -70.34 -0.38 -8.83
N GLY A 237 -71.11 0.60 -9.33
CA GLY A 237 -72.57 0.62 -9.23
C GLY A 237 -73.14 1.16 -7.91
N GLU A 238 -72.31 1.51 -6.92
CA GLU A 238 -72.74 2.16 -5.67
C GLU A 238 -72.61 3.68 -5.77
N SER A 239 -73.71 4.42 -5.52
CA SER A 239 -73.72 5.89 -5.59
C SER A 239 -73.55 6.59 -4.24
N SER A 240 -73.94 5.95 -3.13
CA SER A 240 -74.05 6.58 -1.81
C SER A 240 -73.23 5.92 -0.69
N GLU A 241 -72.91 4.63 -0.78
CA GLU A 241 -72.14 3.93 0.25
C GLU A 241 -70.64 4.14 0.02
N GLU A 242 -70.03 4.92 0.91
CA GLU A 242 -68.59 5.15 0.94
C GLU A 242 -67.93 4.25 2.00
N ARG A 243 -66.87 3.55 1.60
CA ARG A 243 -66.13 2.59 2.44
C ARG A 243 -64.75 3.15 2.72
N SER A 244 -64.16 2.81 3.86
CA SER A 244 -62.80 3.21 4.23
C SER A 244 -61.93 2.01 4.58
N ALA A 245 -60.64 2.11 4.25
CA ALA A 245 -59.64 1.09 4.57
C ALA A 245 -58.26 1.74 4.69
N THR A 246 -57.43 1.19 5.56
CA THR A 246 -56.03 1.60 5.72
C THR A 246 -55.15 0.56 5.04
N VAL A 247 -54.68 0.86 3.83
CA VAL A 247 -53.90 -0.08 3.01
C VAL A 247 -52.60 0.58 2.56
N ARG A 248 -51.47 -0.09 2.78
CA ARG A 248 -50.18 0.32 2.21
C ARG A 248 -50.10 -0.10 0.74
N LEU A 249 -49.89 0.86 -0.15
CA LEU A 249 -49.89 0.63 -1.60
C LEU A 249 -48.47 0.53 -2.14
N ILE A 250 -48.19 -0.56 -2.86
CA ILE A 250 -46.97 -0.74 -3.64
C ILE A 250 -47.38 -1.02 -5.09
N PHE A 251 -46.92 -0.20 -6.02
CA PHE A 251 -47.14 -0.32 -7.44
C PHE A 251 -45.90 -0.84 -8.14
N ALA A 252 -46.05 -1.54 -9.26
CA ALA A 252 -44.94 -1.87 -10.15
C ALA A 252 -45.30 -1.60 -11.61
N SER A 253 -44.31 -1.13 -12.38
CA SER A 253 -44.47 -0.87 -13.81
C SER A 253 -43.17 -1.14 -14.59
N THR A 254 -43.33 -1.69 -15.79
CA THR A 254 -42.28 -1.83 -16.82
C THR A 254 -42.23 -0.64 -17.78
N GLU A 255 -43.32 0.12 -17.88
CA GLU A 255 -43.51 1.20 -18.84
C GLU A 255 -43.07 2.58 -18.34
N ASP A 256 -42.95 3.53 -19.28
CA ASP A 256 -42.63 4.93 -18.99
C ASP A 256 -43.80 5.67 -18.31
N LEU A 257 -43.46 6.55 -17.35
CA LEU A 257 -44.40 7.30 -16.52
C LEU A 257 -45.17 8.35 -17.29
N GLU A 258 -44.55 9.02 -18.27
CA GLU A 258 -45.14 10.16 -18.98
C GLU A 258 -46.20 9.72 -20.00
N LYS A 259 -46.10 8.48 -20.49
CA LYS A 259 -46.95 7.98 -21.59
C LYS A 259 -48.21 7.28 -21.11
N HIS A 260 -48.15 6.57 -19.98
CA HIS A 260 -49.21 5.62 -19.58
C HIS A 260 -49.94 6.01 -18.30
N PHE A 261 -49.53 7.08 -17.61
CA PHE A 261 -50.13 7.50 -16.35
C PHE A 261 -50.68 8.92 -16.43
N LEU A 262 -51.80 9.14 -15.74
CA LEU A 262 -52.32 10.49 -15.54
C LEU A 262 -51.35 11.29 -14.67
N ALA A 263 -51.08 12.54 -15.05
CA ALA A 263 -50.25 13.44 -14.25
C ALA A 263 -50.81 13.64 -12.83
N THR A 264 -52.13 13.59 -12.70
CA THR A 264 -52.82 13.64 -11.40
C THR A 264 -52.52 12.42 -10.54
N PHE A 265 -52.37 11.24 -11.12
CA PHE A 265 -52.06 9.99 -10.41
C PHE A 265 -50.60 9.97 -9.94
N ILE A 266 -49.64 10.27 -10.82
CA ILE A 266 -48.21 10.25 -10.49
C ILE A 266 -47.86 11.24 -9.36
N ARG A 267 -48.49 12.43 -9.33
CA ARG A 267 -48.27 13.44 -8.27
C ARG A 267 -48.56 12.93 -6.84
N ARG A 268 -49.35 11.85 -6.68
CA ARG A 268 -49.69 11.24 -5.38
C ARG A 268 -48.78 10.09 -4.99
N ILE A 269 -47.79 9.77 -5.82
CA ILE A 269 -46.81 8.72 -5.55
C ILE A 269 -45.47 9.40 -5.26
N PRO A 270 -45.20 9.77 -4.00
CA PRO A 270 -44.01 10.53 -3.63
C PRO A 270 -42.71 9.71 -3.73
N VAL A 271 -42.80 8.38 -3.71
CA VAL A 271 -41.63 7.50 -3.74
C VAL A 271 -41.66 6.64 -5.01
N ILE A 272 -40.76 6.95 -5.95
CA ILE A 272 -40.60 6.23 -7.21
C ILE A 272 -39.19 5.68 -7.26
N VAL A 273 -39.06 4.36 -7.28
CA VAL A 273 -37.80 3.64 -7.19
C VAL A 273 -37.54 2.91 -8.49
N LYS A 274 -36.40 3.22 -9.14
CA LYS A 274 -35.94 2.48 -10.33
C LYS A 274 -35.11 1.26 -9.90
N ILE A 275 -35.52 0.08 -10.33
CA ILE A 275 -34.80 -1.19 -10.18
C ILE A 275 -34.02 -1.46 -11.46
N LEU A 276 -32.70 -1.59 -11.34
CA LEU A 276 -31.82 -1.77 -12.48
C LEU A 276 -31.95 -3.17 -13.13
N PRO A 277 -31.87 -3.25 -14.47
CA PRO A 277 -31.67 -4.49 -15.22
C PRO A 277 -30.43 -5.25 -14.73
N ILE A 278 -30.40 -6.59 -14.89
CA ILE A 278 -29.25 -7.38 -14.43
C ILE A 278 -27.95 -7.01 -15.14
N ALA A 279 -28.04 -6.58 -16.42
CA ALA A 279 -26.89 -6.17 -17.22
C ALA A 279 -26.27 -4.84 -16.75
N GLU A 280 -27.06 -3.97 -16.11
CA GLU A 280 -26.60 -2.67 -15.56
C GLU A 280 -26.09 -2.82 -14.11
N ARG A 281 -26.24 -3.99 -13.48
CA ARG A 281 -25.74 -4.25 -12.13
C ARG A 281 -24.25 -4.62 -12.15
N GLY A 282 -23.58 -4.32 -11.04
CA GLY A 282 -22.18 -4.67 -10.80
C GLY A 282 -21.89 -6.15 -11.02
N GLN A 283 -20.66 -6.47 -11.42
CA GLN A 283 -20.25 -7.85 -11.74
C GLN A 283 -20.45 -8.79 -10.54
N TYR A 284 -20.23 -8.31 -9.33
CA TYR A 284 -20.43 -9.08 -8.11
C TYR A 284 -21.89 -9.43 -7.84
N GLU A 285 -22.81 -8.51 -8.10
CA GLU A 285 -24.24 -8.81 -7.92
C GLU A 285 -24.69 -9.86 -8.92
N ARG A 286 -24.26 -9.75 -10.18
CA ARG A 286 -24.54 -10.75 -11.21
C ARG A 286 -24.00 -12.12 -10.81
N LEU A 287 -22.76 -12.16 -10.33
CA LEU A 287 -22.14 -13.38 -9.85
C LEU A 287 -22.85 -13.96 -8.62
N ALA A 288 -23.26 -13.12 -7.68
CA ALA A 288 -24.04 -13.52 -6.51
C ALA A 288 -25.40 -14.11 -6.90
N PHE A 289 -26.07 -13.56 -7.93
CA PHE A 289 -27.28 -14.17 -8.49
C PHE A 289 -26.98 -15.54 -9.10
N ILE A 290 -25.91 -15.67 -9.89
CA ILE A 290 -25.49 -16.94 -10.48
C ILE A 290 -25.26 -17.98 -9.38
N HIS A 291 -24.44 -17.65 -8.38
CA HIS A 291 -24.17 -18.51 -7.22
C HIS A 291 -25.47 -18.90 -6.50
N HIS A 292 -26.32 -17.92 -6.19
CA HIS A 292 -27.57 -18.12 -5.47
C HIS A 292 -28.49 -19.10 -6.19
N PHE A 293 -28.66 -18.95 -7.50
CA PHE A 293 -29.52 -19.83 -8.28
C PHE A 293 -28.92 -21.23 -8.42
N PHE A 294 -27.62 -21.36 -8.68
CA PHE A 294 -26.98 -22.69 -8.68
C PHE A 294 -27.10 -23.38 -7.32
N ARG A 295 -26.88 -22.67 -6.22
CA ARG A 295 -27.05 -23.22 -4.87
C ARG A 295 -28.49 -23.66 -4.60
N ARG A 296 -29.47 -22.87 -5.04
CA ARG A 296 -30.89 -23.24 -4.90
C ARG A 296 -31.23 -24.50 -5.72
N GLU A 297 -30.62 -24.68 -6.88
CA GLU A 297 -30.75 -25.92 -7.65
C GLU A 297 -30.00 -27.09 -6.98
N ALA A 298 -28.79 -26.88 -6.44
CA ALA A 298 -28.05 -27.88 -5.67
C ALA A 298 -28.89 -28.43 -4.49
N GLN A 299 -29.55 -27.52 -3.76
CA GLN A 299 -30.47 -27.87 -2.67
C GLN A 299 -31.71 -28.60 -3.15
N ARG A 300 -32.28 -28.22 -4.31
CA ARG A 300 -33.45 -28.89 -4.88
C ARG A 300 -33.12 -30.30 -5.38
N LEU A 301 -31.94 -30.47 -5.97
CA LEU A 301 -31.47 -31.74 -6.50
C LEU A 301 -30.88 -32.64 -5.40
N HIS A 302 -30.63 -32.09 -4.21
CA HIS A 302 -29.90 -32.74 -3.13
C HIS A 302 -28.51 -33.22 -3.56
N HIS A 303 -27.81 -32.47 -4.40
CA HIS A 303 -26.45 -32.77 -4.86
C HIS A 303 -25.60 -31.51 -4.85
N ASP A 304 -24.32 -31.64 -4.51
CA ASP A 304 -23.33 -30.60 -4.79
C ASP A 304 -23.13 -30.50 -6.31
N LEU A 305 -22.73 -29.33 -6.81
CA LEU A 305 -22.50 -29.11 -8.24
C LEU A 305 -21.03 -28.84 -8.50
N ALA A 306 -20.46 -29.54 -9.48
CA ALA A 306 -19.14 -29.23 -10.04
C ALA A 306 -19.33 -28.64 -11.44
N LEU A 307 -19.14 -27.33 -11.58
CA LEU A 307 -19.33 -26.61 -12.84
C LEU A 307 -17.98 -26.38 -13.55
N ASP A 308 -17.92 -26.48 -14.87
CA ASP A 308 -16.78 -25.94 -15.61
C ASP A 308 -16.75 -24.40 -15.48
N GLY A 309 -15.59 -23.80 -15.18
CA GLY A 309 -15.48 -22.34 -14.99
C GLY A 309 -15.93 -21.48 -16.19
N GLU A 310 -15.92 -22.05 -17.40
CA GLU A 310 -16.45 -21.40 -18.60
C GLU A 310 -17.96 -21.09 -18.49
N ILE A 311 -18.73 -21.93 -17.80
CA ILE A 311 -20.18 -21.74 -17.60
C ILE A 311 -20.43 -20.40 -16.89
N ILE A 312 -19.68 -20.12 -15.83
CA ILE A 312 -19.79 -18.86 -15.09
C ILE A 312 -19.41 -17.67 -15.98
N SER A 313 -18.33 -17.82 -16.76
CA SER A 313 -17.86 -16.77 -17.68
C SER A 313 -18.89 -16.44 -18.76
N GLN A 314 -19.57 -17.44 -19.32
CA GLN A 314 -20.62 -17.25 -20.33
C GLN A 314 -21.86 -16.58 -19.71
N LEU A 315 -22.33 -17.06 -18.56
CA LEU A 315 -23.46 -16.45 -17.84
C LEU A 315 -23.21 -14.99 -17.43
N MET A 316 -21.94 -14.64 -17.16
CA MET A 316 -21.52 -13.27 -16.84
C MET A 316 -21.47 -12.34 -18.05
N ARG A 317 -21.46 -12.85 -19.28
CA ARG A 317 -21.46 -12.04 -20.51
C ARG A 317 -22.86 -11.92 -21.12
N GLU A 318 -23.69 -12.91 -20.91
CA GLU A 318 -25.03 -13.01 -21.51
C GLU A 318 -25.95 -11.85 -21.11
N THR A 319 -26.65 -11.29 -22.10
CA THR A 319 -27.75 -10.33 -21.91
C THR A 319 -29.09 -11.05 -22.00
N LEU A 320 -29.87 -11.02 -20.92
CA LEU A 320 -31.12 -11.77 -20.81
C LEU A 320 -32.32 -10.82 -20.83
N GLU A 321 -33.24 -11.01 -21.79
CA GLU A 321 -34.48 -10.23 -21.89
C GLU A 321 -35.31 -10.29 -20.59
N GLY A 322 -35.34 -11.46 -19.95
CA GLY A 322 -36.02 -11.70 -18.67
C GLY A 322 -35.23 -11.28 -17.43
N ASN A 323 -34.09 -10.60 -17.56
CA ASN A 323 -33.22 -10.16 -16.47
C ASN A 323 -32.91 -11.29 -15.45
N VAL A 324 -33.12 -11.04 -14.16
CA VAL A 324 -32.84 -11.98 -13.06
C VAL A 324 -33.72 -13.23 -13.18
N GLY A 325 -34.99 -13.09 -13.59
CA GLY A 325 -35.88 -14.23 -13.84
C GLY A 325 -35.44 -15.07 -15.05
N GLY A 326 -34.92 -14.41 -16.09
CA GLY A 326 -34.30 -15.08 -17.23
C GLY A 326 -33.06 -15.88 -16.82
N LEU A 327 -32.24 -15.32 -15.92
CA LEU A 327 -31.04 -15.99 -15.40
C LEU A 327 -31.38 -17.22 -14.57
N GLU A 328 -32.37 -17.11 -13.68
CA GLU A 328 -32.86 -18.24 -12.88
C GLU A 328 -33.34 -19.38 -13.77
N ASN A 329 -34.13 -19.07 -14.82
CA ASN A 329 -34.62 -20.08 -15.75
C ASN A 329 -33.50 -20.72 -16.57
N LEU A 330 -32.52 -19.92 -17.01
CA LEU A 330 -31.37 -20.44 -17.75
C LEU A 330 -30.53 -21.40 -16.89
N ILE A 331 -30.22 -21.02 -15.65
CA ILE A 331 -29.47 -21.88 -14.71
C ILE A 331 -30.26 -23.15 -14.42
N ARG A 332 -31.57 -23.05 -14.21
CA ARG A 332 -32.44 -24.22 -14.02
C ARG A 332 -32.38 -25.16 -15.22
N ASN A 333 -32.40 -24.64 -16.45
CA ASN A 333 -32.29 -25.44 -17.66
C ASN A 333 -30.92 -26.12 -17.79
N ILE A 334 -29.84 -25.42 -17.43
CA ILE A 334 -28.47 -25.98 -17.41
C ILE A 334 -28.41 -27.15 -16.41
N CYS A 335 -28.91 -26.95 -15.19
CA CYS A 335 -28.96 -28.01 -14.18
C CYS A 335 -29.85 -29.19 -14.60
N ALA A 336 -30.99 -28.93 -15.25
CA ALA A 336 -31.87 -29.99 -15.78
C ALA A 336 -31.22 -30.79 -16.91
N SER A 337 -30.48 -30.12 -17.81
CA SER A 337 -29.69 -30.76 -18.86
C SER A 337 -28.61 -31.65 -18.25
N ALA A 338 -27.83 -31.13 -17.30
CA ALA A 338 -26.81 -31.89 -16.59
C ALA A 338 -27.39 -33.07 -15.78
N TRP A 339 -28.56 -32.90 -15.16
CA TRP A 339 -29.23 -33.98 -14.44
C TRP A 339 -29.61 -35.16 -15.36
N THR A 340 -29.93 -34.87 -16.61
CA THR A 340 -30.44 -35.85 -17.59
C THR A 340 -29.30 -36.48 -18.40
N PHE A 341 -28.32 -35.68 -18.82
CA PHE A 341 -27.28 -36.07 -19.78
C PHE A 341 -25.86 -36.00 -19.22
N GLY A 342 -25.67 -35.47 -18.01
CA GLY A 342 -24.38 -35.32 -17.35
C GLY A 342 -23.97 -36.52 -16.49
N GLU A 343 -22.72 -36.50 -16.04
CA GLU A 343 -22.18 -37.47 -15.08
C GLU A 343 -22.65 -37.12 -13.66
N ARG A 344 -23.22 -38.11 -12.97
CA ARG A 344 -23.68 -37.98 -11.58
C ARG A 344 -23.12 -39.10 -10.71
N ASP A 345 -22.64 -38.75 -9.54
CA ASP A 345 -22.28 -39.66 -8.44
C ASP A 345 -23.25 -39.45 -7.26
N SER A 346 -23.12 -40.21 -6.16
CA SER A 346 -24.12 -40.26 -5.08
C SER A 346 -24.47 -38.92 -4.44
N ASP A 347 -23.55 -37.95 -4.43
CA ASP A 347 -23.74 -36.61 -3.85
C ASP A 347 -23.28 -35.46 -4.77
N LEU A 348 -22.81 -35.76 -5.98
CA LEU A 348 -22.18 -34.76 -6.87
C LEU A 348 -22.72 -34.82 -8.30
N LEU A 349 -23.15 -33.68 -8.83
CA LEU A 349 -23.54 -33.49 -10.22
C LEU A 349 -22.47 -32.71 -10.98
N GLN A 350 -21.91 -33.29 -12.06
CA GLN A 350 -20.98 -32.58 -12.95
C GLN A 350 -21.75 -31.81 -14.04
N ILE A 351 -21.51 -30.52 -14.14
CA ILE A 351 -22.09 -29.63 -15.15
C ILE A 351 -20.96 -29.16 -16.06
N LYS A 352 -20.86 -29.78 -17.25
CA LYS A 352 -19.84 -29.49 -18.25
C LYS A 352 -20.28 -28.40 -19.22
N ALA A 353 -19.35 -27.61 -19.75
CA ALA A 353 -19.64 -26.51 -20.68
C ALA A 353 -20.33 -26.99 -21.97
N GLY A 354 -20.04 -28.21 -22.43
CA GLY A 354 -20.70 -28.82 -23.59
C GLY A 354 -22.20 -29.11 -23.42
N LEU A 355 -22.76 -28.92 -22.22
CA LEU A 355 -24.19 -29.07 -21.92
C LEU A 355 -24.94 -27.73 -21.92
N LEU A 356 -24.26 -26.62 -22.23
CA LEU A 356 -24.88 -25.31 -22.39
C LEU A 356 -25.76 -25.28 -23.66
N PRO A 357 -26.85 -24.50 -23.67
CA PRO A 357 -27.65 -24.27 -24.87
C PRO A 357 -26.81 -23.72 -26.04
N ASP A 358 -27.09 -24.15 -27.27
CA ASP A 358 -26.35 -23.77 -28.49
C ASP A 358 -26.11 -22.26 -28.65
N ARG A 359 -27.09 -21.44 -28.23
CA ARG A 359 -26.97 -19.97 -28.26
C ARG A 359 -25.79 -19.43 -27.42
N LEU A 360 -25.40 -20.14 -26.36
CA LEU A 360 -24.24 -19.78 -25.52
C LEU A 360 -22.93 -20.38 -26.05
N LEU A 361 -23.00 -21.37 -26.95
CA LEU A 361 -21.85 -22.02 -27.57
C LEU A 361 -21.39 -21.29 -28.85
N ALA A 362 -22.27 -20.54 -29.51
CA ALA A 362 -22.03 -19.92 -30.82
C ALA A 362 -21.11 -18.68 -30.80
N ASP A 363 -20.98 -17.98 -29.66
CA ASP A 363 -20.29 -16.68 -29.56
C ASP A 363 -18.82 -16.76 -29.09
N ALA A 364 -18.24 -17.95 -28.90
CA ALA A 364 -16.83 -18.10 -28.53
C ALA A 364 -16.17 -19.31 -29.22
N PRO A 365 -14.97 -19.18 -29.82
CA PRO A 365 -14.21 -20.34 -30.28
C PRO A 365 -13.81 -21.18 -29.07
N PHE A 366 -14.40 -22.38 -28.95
CA PHE A 366 -13.95 -23.41 -28.01
C PHE A 366 -12.47 -23.70 -28.24
N SER A 367 -11.58 -23.21 -27.37
CA SER A 367 -10.21 -23.70 -27.32
C SER A 367 -10.22 -25.03 -26.57
N LEU A 368 -10.16 -26.14 -27.31
CA LEU A 368 -10.17 -27.52 -26.82
C LEU A 368 -8.96 -27.93 -25.95
N GLN A 369 -8.21 -26.98 -25.39
CA GLN A 369 -7.02 -27.26 -24.59
C GLN A 369 -6.87 -26.27 -23.44
N GLN A 370 -7.70 -26.35 -22.41
CA GLN A 370 -7.38 -25.76 -21.11
C GLN A 370 -7.92 -26.65 -20.00
N ASN A 371 -7.09 -26.90 -18.98
CA ASN A 371 -7.56 -27.40 -17.69
C ASN A 371 -8.56 -26.39 -17.12
N SER A 372 -9.84 -26.53 -17.47
CA SER A 372 -10.91 -25.68 -16.95
C SER A 372 -11.05 -25.97 -15.45
N GLU A 373 -10.63 -25.01 -14.62
CA GLU A 373 -10.86 -25.05 -13.18
C GLU A 373 -12.34 -25.31 -12.89
N ARG A 374 -12.62 -26.33 -12.07
CA ARG A 374 -13.99 -26.68 -11.69
C ARG A 374 -14.46 -25.82 -10.52
N VAL A 375 -15.66 -25.31 -10.62
CA VAL A 375 -16.32 -24.50 -9.60
C VAL A 375 -17.22 -25.41 -8.78
N MET A 376 -16.97 -25.50 -7.48
CA MET A 376 -17.79 -26.30 -6.56
C MET A 376 -18.88 -25.44 -5.93
N ILE A 377 -20.13 -25.90 -6.02
CA ILE A 377 -21.29 -25.35 -5.31
C ILE A 377 -21.78 -26.38 -4.31
N TYR A 378 -21.62 -26.09 -3.03
CA TYR A 378 -22.08 -26.97 -1.96
C TYR A 378 -23.55 -26.68 -1.60
N ARG A 379 -24.34 -27.73 -1.40
CA ARG A 379 -25.76 -27.63 -0.99
C ARG A 379 -25.91 -27.08 0.43
N ASP A 380 -25.02 -27.51 1.34
CA ASP A 380 -25.02 -27.23 2.78
C ASP A 380 -23.68 -26.61 3.22
N GLY A 381 -23.46 -25.32 2.94
CA GLY A 381 -22.29 -24.56 3.37
C GLY A 381 -22.47 -23.05 3.19
N ASP A 382 -21.61 -22.25 3.82
CA ASP A 382 -21.53 -20.82 3.51
C ASP A 382 -21.21 -20.61 2.03
N ALA A 383 -21.58 -19.45 1.48
CA ALA A 383 -21.32 -19.10 0.09
C ALA A 383 -19.82 -19.08 -0.17
N GLN A 384 -19.23 -20.22 -0.53
CA GLN A 384 -17.85 -20.28 -0.94
C GLN A 384 -17.72 -19.60 -2.31
N PRO A 385 -16.62 -18.85 -2.53
CA PRO A 385 -16.28 -18.29 -3.83
C PRO A 385 -16.46 -19.29 -4.98
N LEU A 386 -17.07 -18.81 -6.07
CA LEU A 386 -17.31 -19.52 -7.33
C LEU A 386 -16.03 -19.93 -8.11
N PHE A 387 -14.84 -19.96 -7.51
CA PHE A 387 -13.61 -20.29 -8.22
C PHE A 387 -12.66 -21.05 -7.30
N SER A 388 -12.13 -22.20 -7.74
CA SER A 388 -11.34 -23.10 -6.89
C SER A 388 -9.83 -23.11 -7.21
N GLY A 389 -9.37 -22.80 -8.42
CA GLY A 389 -7.93 -22.91 -8.75
C GLY A 389 -7.14 -21.62 -8.48
N ARG A 390 -7.61 -20.44 -8.91
CA ARG A 390 -7.03 -19.14 -8.48
C ARG A 390 -7.11 -18.91 -6.97
N HIS A 391 -8.06 -19.58 -6.30
CA HIS A 391 -8.30 -19.41 -4.87
C HIS A 391 -7.19 -20.01 -4.01
N HIS A 392 -6.55 -21.11 -4.43
CA HIS A 392 -5.49 -21.71 -3.63
C HIS A 392 -4.26 -20.81 -3.51
N GLU A 393 -3.79 -20.23 -4.61
CA GLU A 393 -2.64 -19.31 -4.58
C GLU A 393 -2.99 -17.99 -3.88
N TYR A 394 -4.20 -17.46 -4.10
CA TYR A 394 -4.65 -16.27 -3.39
C TYR A 394 -4.85 -16.51 -1.88
N GLN A 395 -5.32 -17.70 -1.51
CA GLN A 395 -5.47 -18.09 -0.10
C GLN A 395 -4.10 -18.26 0.56
N ARG A 396 -3.12 -18.85 -0.12
CA ARG A 396 -1.72 -18.89 0.36
C ARG A 396 -1.15 -17.48 0.54
N LEU A 397 -1.37 -16.57 -0.42
CA LEU A 397 -1.00 -15.16 -0.28
C LEU A 397 -1.62 -14.57 0.99
N THR A 398 -2.91 -14.81 1.19
CA THR A 398 -3.65 -14.30 2.36
C THR A 398 -3.10 -14.85 3.67
N GLU A 399 -2.87 -16.16 3.75
CA GLU A 399 -2.31 -16.84 4.93
C GLU A 399 -0.90 -16.32 5.25
N ASN A 400 -0.05 -16.16 4.24
CA ASN A 400 1.30 -15.63 4.40
C ASN A 400 1.29 -14.19 4.92
N ILE A 401 0.49 -13.30 4.30
CA ILE A 401 0.38 -11.91 4.75
C ILE A 401 -0.19 -11.85 6.17
N CYS A 402 -1.16 -12.71 6.54
CA CYS A 402 -1.67 -12.78 7.91
C CYS A 402 -0.56 -13.16 8.90
N SER A 403 0.27 -14.16 8.57
CA SER A 403 1.44 -14.53 9.39
C SER A 403 2.40 -13.36 9.56
N LEU A 404 2.69 -12.61 8.49
CA LEU A 404 3.52 -11.41 8.57
C LEU A 404 2.93 -10.33 9.48
N CYS A 405 1.60 -10.14 9.46
CA CYS A 405 0.92 -9.22 10.36
C CYS A 405 1.06 -9.64 11.83
N GLU A 406 1.03 -10.94 12.12
CA GLU A 406 1.28 -11.44 13.47
C GLU A 406 2.72 -11.19 13.94
N GLU A 407 3.70 -11.34 13.05
CA GLU A 407 5.11 -11.05 13.36
C GLU A 407 5.36 -9.56 13.59
N LEU A 408 4.77 -8.70 12.75
CA LEU A 408 4.85 -7.25 12.95
C LEU A 408 4.16 -6.83 14.25
N GLY A 409 2.99 -7.40 14.55
CA GLY A 409 2.27 -7.11 15.80
C GLY A 409 2.99 -7.57 17.07
N LYS A 410 3.97 -8.48 16.95
CA LYS A 410 4.85 -8.94 18.03
C LYS A 410 6.20 -8.20 18.05
N ASP A 411 6.39 -7.18 17.20
CA ASP A 411 7.66 -6.45 17.01
C ASP A 411 8.85 -7.35 16.60
N ASN A 412 8.58 -8.52 16.01
CA ASN A 412 9.63 -9.44 15.54
C ASN A 412 10.31 -8.97 14.24
N ILE A 413 9.59 -8.19 13.42
CA ILE A 413 10.06 -7.66 12.15
C ILE A 413 9.84 -6.15 12.08
N SER A 414 10.75 -5.44 11.42
CA SER A 414 10.59 -3.99 11.22
C SER A 414 9.51 -3.69 10.19
N ALA A 415 8.93 -2.47 10.24
CA ALA A 415 7.95 -2.02 9.25
C ALA A 415 8.48 -2.07 7.81
N ARG A 416 9.77 -1.78 7.61
CA ARG A 416 10.44 -1.84 6.29
C ARG A 416 10.63 -3.29 5.81
N THR A 417 10.94 -4.21 6.73
CA THR A 417 11.05 -5.64 6.41
C THR A 417 9.69 -6.22 6.06
N PHE A 418 8.65 -5.87 6.82
CA PHE A 418 7.27 -6.28 6.57
C PHE A 418 6.80 -5.89 5.17
N GLU A 419 7.04 -4.64 4.76
CA GLU A 419 6.71 -4.12 3.43
C GLU A 419 7.39 -4.90 2.30
N LYS A 420 8.70 -5.17 2.42
CA LYS A 420 9.44 -6.00 1.45
C LYS A 420 8.88 -7.41 1.34
N LEU A 421 8.55 -8.04 2.48
CA LEU A 421 8.00 -9.39 2.50
C LEU A 421 6.60 -9.46 1.89
N ILE A 422 5.77 -8.41 2.03
CA ILE A 422 4.48 -8.32 1.33
C ILE A 422 4.70 -8.27 -0.18
N TYR A 423 5.58 -7.38 -0.65
CA TYR A 423 5.89 -7.27 -2.08
C TYR A 423 6.34 -8.62 -2.65
N GLN A 424 7.26 -9.32 -1.96
CA GLN A 424 7.72 -10.65 -2.38
C GLN A 424 6.58 -11.68 -2.46
N ASN A 425 5.68 -11.72 -1.47
CA ASN A 425 4.54 -12.64 -1.48
C ASN A 425 3.57 -12.33 -2.63
N VAL A 426 3.33 -11.05 -2.93
CA VAL A 426 2.50 -10.64 -4.06
C VAL A 426 3.14 -11.06 -5.38
N THR A 427 4.45 -10.86 -5.56
CA THR A 427 5.17 -11.31 -6.76
C THR A 427 5.15 -12.84 -6.90
N LEU A 428 5.35 -13.58 -5.82
CA LEU A 428 5.26 -15.05 -5.83
C LEU A 428 3.87 -15.54 -6.25
N TYR A 429 2.81 -14.89 -5.75
CA TYR A 429 1.44 -15.15 -6.15
C TYR A 429 1.24 -14.90 -7.65
N LEU A 430 1.73 -13.77 -8.17
CA LEU A 430 1.60 -13.44 -9.60
C LEU A 430 2.40 -14.40 -10.49
N ASP A 431 3.59 -14.81 -10.07
CA ASP A 431 4.41 -15.80 -10.78
C ASP A 431 3.74 -17.17 -10.82
N ALA A 432 3.09 -17.59 -9.72
CA ALA A 432 2.33 -18.82 -9.67
C ALA A 432 1.17 -18.81 -10.68
N LEU A 433 0.50 -17.66 -10.85
CA LEU A 433 -0.53 -17.48 -11.88
C LEU A 433 0.03 -17.52 -13.30
N MET A 434 1.21 -16.92 -13.52
CA MET A 434 1.87 -16.90 -14.83
C MET A 434 2.26 -18.30 -15.32
N ASN A 435 2.64 -19.19 -14.41
CA ASN A 435 3.00 -20.58 -14.74
C ASN A 435 1.78 -21.45 -15.08
N GLN A 436 0.56 -21.00 -14.74
CA GLN A 436 -0.69 -21.73 -15.00
C GLN A 436 -1.42 -21.23 -16.26
N GLU A 437 -1.09 -20.04 -16.77
CA GLU A 437 -1.75 -19.46 -17.95
C GLU A 437 -0.99 -19.78 -19.26
N SER A 438 -1.59 -20.63 -20.10
CA SER A 438 -1.22 -20.72 -21.52
C SER A 438 -1.68 -19.46 -22.26
N ALA A 439 -0.77 -18.49 -22.45
CA ALA A 439 -0.76 -17.47 -23.50
C ALA A 439 -2.12 -16.90 -24.00
N VAL A 440 -3.10 -16.62 -23.12
CA VAL A 440 -4.34 -15.93 -23.52
C VAL A 440 -4.16 -14.42 -23.35
N SER A 441 -3.90 -13.77 -24.51
CA SER A 441 -4.15 -12.37 -24.84
C SER A 441 -3.50 -11.30 -23.93
N LEU A 442 -2.30 -10.91 -24.36
CA LEU A 442 -1.64 -9.59 -24.17
C LEU A 442 -2.50 -8.35 -24.59
N GLN A 443 -3.81 -8.51 -24.81
CA GLN A 443 -4.75 -7.46 -25.21
C GLN A 443 -5.85 -7.19 -24.18
N ASP A 444 -5.61 -7.40 -22.89
CA ASP A 444 -6.58 -6.97 -21.90
C ASP A 444 -6.62 -5.43 -21.84
N LYS A 445 -7.65 -4.83 -22.45
CA LYS A 445 -7.92 -3.38 -22.39
C LYS A 445 -7.97 -2.88 -20.95
N ARG A 446 -8.26 -3.75 -19.97
CA ARG A 446 -8.25 -3.45 -18.54
C ARG A 446 -6.85 -3.23 -18.01
N LEU A 447 -5.89 -4.09 -18.38
CA LEU A 447 -4.49 -3.96 -18.02
C LEU A 447 -3.95 -2.60 -18.49
N ARG A 448 -4.09 -2.29 -19.80
CA ARG A 448 -3.64 -1.01 -20.36
C ARG A 448 -4.25 0.20 -19.65
N PHE A 449 -5.54 0.15 -19.32
CA PHE A 449 -6.16 1.25 -18.57
C PHE A 449 -5.55 1.42 -17.16
N ILE A 450 -5.31 0.32 -16.44
CA ILE A 450 -4.69 0.37 -15.11
C ILE A 450 -3.26 0.94 -15.22
N GLU A 451 -2.52 0.55 -16.27
CA GLU A 451 -1.19 1.10 -16.56
C GLU A 451 -1.23 2.61 -16.83
N ASP A 452 -2.14 3.08 -17.68
CA ASP A 452 -2.29 4.50 -18.04
C ASP A 452 -2.68 5.35 -16.82
N VAL A 453 -3.61 4.85 -16.00
CA VAL A 453 -4.01 5.49 -14.74
C VAL A 453 -2.84 5.57 -13.76
N GLY A 454 -2.08 4.47 -13.61
CA GLY A 454 -0.91 4.46 -12.74
C GLY A 454 0.17 5.44 -13.16
N LYS A 455 0.49 5.51 -14.46
CA LYS A 455 1.42 6.50 -15.01
C LYS A 455 0.94 7.93 -14.81
N ALA A 456 -0.34 8.21 -15.08
CA ALA A 456 -0.92 9.53 -14.93
C ALA A 456 -0.94 10.01 -13.46
N ILE A 457 -1.24 9.11 -12.52
CA ILE A 457 -1.21 9.45 -11.09
C ILE A 457 0.22 9.73 -10.64
N ALA A 458 1.19 8.91 -11.06
CA ALA A 458 2.59 9.07 -10.68
C ALA A 458 3.25 10.33 -11.25
N ALA A 459 2.89 10.72 -12.47
CA ALA A 459 3.35 11.95 -13.09
C ALA A 459 2.98 13.20 -12.27
N ASN A 460 1.87 13.17 -11.53
CA ASN A 460 1.49 14.27 -10.62
C ASN A 460 2.40 14.40 -9.37
N TYR A 461 3.33 13.46 -9.18
CA TYR A 461 4.25 13.40 -8.05
C TYR A 461 5.71 13.35 -8.50
N ASP A 462 6.02 13.72 -9.75
CA ASP A 462 7.37 13.66 -10.35
C ASP A 462 8.02 12.26 -10.29
N LEU A 463 7.21 11.20 -10.26
CA LEU A 463 7.68 9.80 -10.23
C LEU A 463 7.54 9.15 -11.60
N GLN A 464 8.60 8.48 -12.07
CA GLN A 464 8.57 7.63 -13.25
C GLN A 464 8.33 6.17 -12.84
N LEU A 465 7.06 5.74 -12.83
CA LEU A 465 6.75 4.33 -12.59
C LEU A 465 7.11 3.50 -13.83
N ASN A 466 7.91 2.45 -13.61
CA ASN A 466 8.40 1.56 -14.66
C ASN A 466 7.31 0.61 -15.19
N ALA A 467 7.57 -0.06 -16.32
CA ALA A 467 6.62 -1.01 -16.92
C ALA A 467 6.27 -2.18 -15.98
N GLU A 468 7.18 -2.53 -15.07
CA GLU A 468 7.01 -3.60 -14.09
C GLU A 468 5.96 -3.25 -13.03
N PHE A 469 5.97 -2.02 -12.49
CA PHE A 469 4.90 -1.53 -11.60
C PHE A 469 3.53 -1.69 -12.26
N ALA A 470 3.43 -1.24 -13.51
CA ALA A 470 2.20 -1.16 -14.27
C ALA A 470 1.66 -2.59 -14.54
N TYR A 471 2.56 -3.48 -14.92
CA TYR A 471 2.30 -4.90 -15.11
C TYR A 471 1.85 -5.59 -13.81
N LEU A 472 2.62 -5.48 -12.72
CA LEU A 472 2.30 -6.14 -11.44
C LEU A 472 0.97 -5.65 -10.86
N THR A 473 0.74 -4.35 -10.87
CA THR A 473 -0.50 -3.75 -10.34
C THR A 473 -1.70 -4.18 -11.18
N GLY A 474 -1.60 -4.09 -12.51
CA GLY A 474 -2.69 -4.50 -13.38
C GLY A 474 -2.97 -6.00 -13.32
N ARG A 475 -1.94 -6.84 -13.31
CA ARG A 475 -2.09 -8.29 -13.17
C ARG A 475 -2.68 -8.66 -11.81
N TYR A 476 -2.22 -8.08 -10.72
CA TYR A 476 -2.81 -8.27 -9.40
C TYR A 476 -4.31 -7.95 -9.39
N LEU A 477 -4.69 -6.75 -9.86
CA LEU A 477 -6.09 -6.32 -9.87
C LEU A 477 -6.99 -7.14 -10.81
N THR A 478 -6.47 -7.61 -11.94
CA THR A 478 -7.22 -8.52 -12.85
C THR A 478 -7.30 -9.96 -12.34
N SER A 479 -6.40 -10.36 -11.43
CA SER A 479 -6.37 -11.70 -10.86
C SER A 479 -7.23 -11.86 -9.61
N LEU A 480 -7.78 -10.75 -9.06
CA LEU A 480 -8.51 -10.79 -7.81
C LEU A 480 -9.70 -11.77 -7.85
N PRO A 481 -9.91 -12.56 -6.78
CA PRO A 481 -11.08 -13.41 -6.68
C PRO A 481 -12.37 -12.58 -6.74
N LEU A 482 -13.37 -13.08 -7.46
CA LEU A 482 -14.64 -12.38 -7.61
C LEU A 482 -15.58 -12.50 -6.39
N ALA A 483 -15.10 -13.00 -5.24
CA ALA A 483 -15.91 -13.20 -4.04
C ALA A 483 -15.42 -12.33 -2.88
N PRO A 484 -16.29 -12.03 -1.89
CA PRO A 484 -15.88 -11.38 -0.65
C PRO A 484 -14.80 -12.20 0.04
N ARG A 485 -13.67 -11.56 0.35
CA ARG A 485 -12.55 -12.20 1.05
C ARG A 485 -12.61 -11.81 2.52
N SER A 486 -12.47 -12.79 3.40
CA SER A 486 -12.40 -12.56 4.85
C SER A 486 -10.96 -12.73 5.32
N VAL A 487 -10.37 -11.66 5.82
CA VAL A 487 -9.11 -11.68 6.57
C VAL A 487 -9.47 -11.74 8.05
N ALA A 488 -8.71 -12.49 8.86
CA ALA A 488 -8.92 -12.53 10.31
C ALA A 488 -8.78 -11.11 10.91
N GLU A 489 -9.73 -10.71 11.78
CA GLU A 489 -9.77 -9.37 12.37
C GLU A 489 -8.44 -8.89 13.01
N PRO A 490 -7.67 -9.73 13.74
CA PRO A 490 -6.38 -9.29 14.29
C PRO A 490 -5.38 -8.84 13.21
N ALA A 491 -5.28 -9.61 12.11
CA ALA A 491 -4.41 -9.24 11.01
C ALA A 491 -4.94 -8.00 10.30
N ARG A 492 -6.26 -7.90 10.08
CA ARG A 492 -6.89 -6.73 9.46
C ARG A 492 -6.59 -5.43 10.21
N LEU A 493 -6.64 -5.43 11.54
CA LEU A 493 -6.31 -4.27 12.37
C LEU A 493 -4.84 -3.86 12.25
N VAL A 494 -3.91 -4.83 12.16
CA VAL A 494 -2.49 -4.55 11.92
C VAL A 494 -2.28 -3.94 10.54
N MET A 495 -2.93 -4.50 9.51
CA MET A 495 -2.90 -3.94 8.15
C MET A 495 -3.42 -2.51 8.12
N GLN A 496 -4.56 -2.23 8.77
CA GLN A 496 -5.12 -0.88 8.88
C GLN A 496 -4.17 0.07 9.61
N ARG A 497 -3.61 -0.33 10.75
CA ARG A 497 -2.63 0.50 11.47
C ARG A 497 -1.39 0.79 10.63
N TRP A 498 -0.90 -0.18 9.86
CA TRP A 498 0.23 0.05 8.94
C TRP A 498 -0.16 1.02 7.82
N LEU A 499 -1.38 0.86 7.28
CA LEU A 499 -1.98 1.76 6.27
C LEU A 499 -2.27 3.17 6.81
N GLU A 500 -2.41 3.35 8.11
CA GLU A 500 -2.66 4.66 8.74
C GLU A 500 -1.38 5.32 9.26
N SER A 501 -0.45 4.54 9.82
CA SER A 501 0.80 5.04 10.40
C SER A 501 1.84 5.37 9.34
N SER A 502 1.83 4.67 8.21
CA SER A 502 2.78 4.85 7.12
C SER A 502 2.22 5.85 6.10
N ALA A 503 2.06 7.13 6.48
CA ALA A 503 1.56 8.22 5.60
C ALA A 503 2.51 8.57 4.43
N GLY A 504 3.05 7.56 3.76
CA GLY A 504 3.99 7.63 2.67
C GLY A 504 3.33 7.96 1.35
N LEU A 505 4.16 8.45 0.43
CA LEU A 505 3.80 8.73 -0.97
C LEU A 505 3.18 7.50 -1.66
N ALA A 506 3.67 6.29 -1.34
CA ALA A 506 3.20 5.03 -1.91
C ALA A 506 1.71 4.77 -1.67
N GLN A 507 1.22 4.95 -0.44
CA GLN A 507 -0.19 4.70 -0.11
C GLN A 507 -1.12 5.72 -0.73
N ARG A 508 -0.71 6.98 -0.85
CA ARG A 508 -1.53 8.01 -1.51
C ARG A 508 -1.72 7.70 -2.98
N ILE A 509 -0.66 7.23 -3.64
CA ILE A 509 -0.72 6.80 -5.05
C ILE A 509 -1.56 5.53 -5.18
N ALA A 510 -1.33 4.52 -4.33
CA ALA A 510 -2.11 3.28 -4.31
C ALA A 510 -3.61 3.54 -4.07
N GLY A 511 -3.96 4.38 -3.09
CA GLY A 511 -5.35 4.75 -2.80
C GLY A 511 -6.04 5.41 -4.00
N LYS A 512 -5.42 6.43 -4.59
CA LYS A 512 -5.96 7.10 -5.79
C LYS A 512 -6.13 6.14 -6.96
N LEU A 513 -5.15 5.25 -7.18
CA LEU A 513 -5.21 4.26 -8.25
C LEU A 513 -6.39 3.30 -8.02
N LEU A 514 -6.49 2.75 -6.81
CA LEU A 514 -7.55 1.82 -6.45
C LEU A 514 -8.93 2.48 -6.56
N ASP A 515 -9.08 3.74 -6.16
CA ASP A 515 -10.35 4.47 -6.28
C ASP A 515 -10.77 4.66 -7.75
N VAL A 516 -9.84 5.07 -8.63
CA VAL A 516 -10.12 5.25 -10.07
C VAL A 516 -10.44 3.92 -10.75
N VAL A 517 -9.68 2.86 -10.44
CA VAL A 517 -9.90 1.53 -11.01
C VAL A 517 -11.21 0.93 -10.51
N ASN A 518 -11.50 1.07 -9.21
CA ASN A 518 -12.74 0.60 -8.61
C ASN A 518 -13.96 1.28 -9.23
N ASN A 519 -13.92 2.61 -9.38
CA ASN A 519 -15.03 3.36 -9.98
C ASN A 519 -15.36 2.91 -11.41
N LYS A 520 -14.38 2.41 -12.17
CA LYS A 520 -14.57 1.97 -13.55
C LYS A 520 -14.97 0.50 -13.66
N TYR A 521 -14.34 -0.38 -12.88
CA TYR A 521 -14.50 -1.82 -13.02
C TYR A 521 -15.36 -2.47 -11.95
N ASP A 522 -15.75 -1.71 -10.94
CA ASP A 522 -16.49 -2.18 -9.76
C ASP A 522 -15.76 -3.39 -9.18
N LEU A 523 -14.65 -3.14 -8.46
CA LEU A 523 -13.81 -4.17 -7.84
C LEU A 523 -14.08 -4.21 -6.33
N LEU A 524 -14.24 -5.39 -5.74
CA LEU A 524 -14.22 -5.53 -4.29
C LEU A 524 -12.76 -5.31 -3.88
N ILE A 525 -12.44 -4.13 -3.34
CA ILE A 525 -11.09 -3.82 -2.85
C ILE A 525 -11.13 -3.87 -1.33
N ASP A 526 -10.41 -4.83 -0.75
CA ASP A 526 -10.30 -4.98 0.69
C ASP A 526 -9.02 -4.36 1.27
N THR A 527 -8.81 -4.56 2.57
CA THR A 527 -7.63 -4.03 3.27
C THR A 527 -6.33 -4.70 2.80
N LEU A 528 -6.38 -5.97 2.42
CA LEU A 528 -5.22 -6.72 1.92
C LEU A 528 -4.82 -6.20 0.53
N ASP A 529 -5.78 -5.92 -0.35
CA ASP A 529 -5.50 -5.34 -1.67
C ASP A 529 -4.84 -3.97 -1.58
N ARG A 530 -5.33 -3.12 -0.68
CA ARG A 530 -4.75 -1.81 -0.41
C ARG A 530 -3.31 -1.93 0.04
N LEU A 531 -3.03 -2.91 0.90
CA LEU A 531 -1.69 -3.22 1.38
C LEU A 531 -0.78 -3.76 0.25
N ALA A 532 -1.27 -4.71 -0.55
CA ALA A 532 -0.54 -5.31 -1.66
C ALA A 532 -0.14 -4.27 -2.70
N VAL A 533 -1.10 -3.44 -3.15
CA VAL A 533 -0.81 -2.39 -4.13
C VAL A 533 0.07 -1.30 -3.53
N ALA A 534 -0.10 -0.94 -2.25
CA ALA A 534 0.81 -0.01 -1.58
C ALA A 534 2.26 -0.54 -1.56
N ALA A 535 2.46 -1.84 -1.31
CA ALA A 535 3.79 -2.46 -1.34
C ALA A 535 4.40 -2.47 -2.75
N ILE A 536 3.61 -2.73 -3.80
CA ILE A 536 4.05 -2.63 -5.21
C ILE A 536 4.49 -1.19 -5.54
N VAL A 537 3.67 -0.19 -5.18
CA VAL A 537 4.00 1.23 -5.42
C VAL A 537 5.26 1.61 -4.65
N SER A 538 5.37 1.19 -3.40
CA SER A 538 6.53 1.52 -2.56
C SER A 538 7.83 0.95 -3.10
N ASN A 539 7.82 -0.31 -3.55
CA ASN A 539 8.98 -0.89 -4.21
C ASN A 539 9.34 -0.16 -5.51
N ALA A 540 8.34 0.31 -6.28
CA ALA A 540 8.58 1.12 -7.47
C ALA A 540 9.19 2.49 -7.13
N ILE A 541 8.75 3.12 -6.03
CA ILE A 541 9.33 4.37 -5.53
C ILE A 541 10.77 4.14 -5.07
N ASP A 542 11.05 3.08 -4.31
CA ASP A 542 12.41 2.70 -3.87
C ASP A 542 13.34 2.46 -5.07
N ALA A 543 12.84 1.80 -6.13
CA ALA A 543 13.58 1.58 -7.37
C ALA A 543 13.93 2.88 -8.12
N THR A 544 13.08 3.92 -7.99
CA THR A 544 13.37 5.28 -8.48
C THR A 544 14.19 6.13 -7.51
N SER A 545 14.31 5.73 -6.23
CA SER A 545 14.89 6.53 -5.15
C SER A 545 16.33 6.14 -4.77
N GLY A 546 17.02 5.34 -5.58
CA GLY A 546 18.40 4.94 -5.29
C GLY A 546 19.31 4.96 -6.52
N GLY A 547 20.34 5.81 -6.48
CA GLY A 547 21.51 5.76 -7.36
C GLY A 547 22.34 4.49 -7.14
N LYS A 548 21.76 3.33 -7.47
CA LYS A 548 22.43 2.02 -7.49
C LYS A 548 22.97 1.73 -8.89
N VAL A 549 24.03 0.93 -8.94
CA VAL A 549 24.63 0.40 -10.17
C VAL A 549 23.56 -0.25 -11.04
N LYS A 550 23.51 0.09 -12.32
CA LYS A 550 22.63 -0.57 -13.30
C LYS A 550 23.34 -1.76 -13.90
N ALA A 551 22.66 -2.89 -14.06
CA ALA A 551 23.31 -4.10 -14.56
C ALA A 551 22.57 -4.72 -15.76
N VAL A 552 23.32 -5.15 -16.77
CA VAL A 552 22.81 -5.76 -18.01
C VAL A 552 23.53 -7.08 -18.27
N ILE A 553 22.81 -8.12 -18.67
CA ILE A 553 23.38 -9.39 -19.12
C ILE A 553 23.14 -9.56 -20.61
N ILE A 554 24.22 -9.85 -21.35
CA ILE A 554 24.21 -10.10 -22.79
C ILE A 554 24.78 -11.50 -23.03
N ALA A 555 24.01 -12.40 -23.65
CA ALA A 555 24.49 -13.75 -23.91
C ALA A 555 23.96 -14.28 -25.25
N HIS A 556 24.75 -15.17 -25.88
CA HIS A 556 24.35 -15.81 -27.11
C HIS A 556 23.30 -16.89 -26.83
N GLY A 557 22.33 -17.01 -27.73
CA GLY A 557 21.20 -17.93 -27.60
C GLY A 557 19.87 -17.22 -27.38
N TYR A 558 18.79 -17.99 -27.50
CA TYR A 558 17.43 -17.44 -27.47
C TYR A 558 16.95 -17.02 -26.08
N SER A 559 17.57 -17.51 -25.00
CA SER A 559 17.10 -17.27 -23.64
C SER A 559 18.21 -17.34 -22.58
N THR A 560 19.48 -17.34 -22.99
CA THR A 560 20.62 -17.54 -22.09
C THR A 560 20.75 -16.39 -21.10
N ALA A 561 20.70 -15.14 -21.59
CA ALA A 561 20.77 -13.96 -20.74
C ALA A 561 19.52 -13.85 -19.85
N SER A 562 18.34 -14.10 -20.43
CA SER A 562 17.08 -14.11 -19.69
C SER A 562 17.05 -15.16 -18.58
N SER A 563 17.61 -16.35 -18.84
CA SER A 563 17.71 -17.42 -17.85
C SER A 563 18.62 -17.04 -16.69
N ILE A 564 19.81 -16.49 -16.98
CA ILE A 564 20.78 -16.11 -15.94
C ILE A 564 20.22 -14.94 -15.10
N ALA A 565 19.71 -13.89 -15.74
CA ALA A 565 19.12 -12.73 -15.08
C ALA A 565 17.90 -13.13 -14.24
N GLY A 566 17.05 -14.01 -14.77
CA GLY A 566 15.86 -14.51 -14.07
C GLY A 566 16.21 -15.24 -12.78
N VAL A 567 17.23 -16.11 -12.79
CA VAL A 567 17.70 -16.80 -11.57
C VAL A 567 18.29 -15.80 -10.56
N ALA A 568 19.13 -14.86 -11.03
CA ALA A 568 19.77 -13.88 -10.15
C ALA A 568 18.77 -12.93 -9.48
N ASN A 569 17.89 -12.31 -10.27
CA ASN A 569 16.87 -11.38 -9.76
C ASN A 569 15.91 -12.08 -8.79
N ARG A 570 15.53 -13.34 -9.07
CA ARG A 570 14.62 -14.12 -8.22
C ARG A 570 15.25 -14.47 -6.87
N LEU A 571 16.53 -14.87 -6.85
CA LEU A 571 17.22 -15.24 -5.61
C LEU A 571 17.56 -14.02 -4.73
N ILE A 572 17.82 -12.86 -5.33
CA ILE A 572 18.07 -11.61 -4.61
C ILE A 572 16.76 -10.93 -4.15
N GLY A 573 15.65 -11.16 -4.86
CA GLY A 573 14.35 -10.56 -4.55
C GLY A 573 14.25 -9.08 -4.95
N GLU A 574 15.14 -8.61 -5.84
CA GLU A 574 15.16 -7.27 -6.44
C GLU A 574 15.51 -7.42 -7.93
N LYS A 575 14.92 -6.59 -8.80
CA LYS A 575 15.26 -6.58 -10.24
C LYS A 575 16.57 -5.83 -10.44
N ILE A 576 17.67 -6.57 -10.47
CA ILE A 576 19.02 -6.02 -10.65
C ILE A 576 19.42 -6.00 -12.13
N TYR A 577 19.21 -7.12 -12.83
CA TYR A 577 19.64 -7.26 -14.23
C TYR A 577 18.51 -7.03 -15.23
N GLN A 578 18.85 -6.31 -16.30
CA GLN A 578 18.16 -6.37 -17.58
C GLN A 578 18.83 -7.40 -18.49
N ALA A 579 18.05 -8.31 -19.08
CA ALA A 579 18.58 -9.32 -20.00
C ALA A 579 18.48 -8.88 -21.46
N MET A 580 19.48 -9.26 -22.26
CA MET A 580 19.57 -9.05 -23.70
C MET A 580 20.06 -10.34 -24.36
N ASP A 581 19.12 -11.14 -24.89
CA ASP A 581 19.43 -12.38 -25.59
C ASP A 581 19.86 -12.10 -27.03
N MET A 582 20.87 -12.82 -27.51
CA MET A 582 21.43 -12.67 -28.86
C MET A 582 21.31 -14.00 -29.63
N PRO A 583 20.16 -14.26 -30.29
CA PRO A 583 20.04 -15.35 -31.24
C PRO A 583 21.08 -15.24 -32.36
N MET A 584 21.47 -16.37 -32.95
CA MET A 584 22.52 -16.43 -34.00
C MET A 584 22.22 -15.57 -35.24
N GLU A 585 20.96 -15.21 -35.47
CA GLU A 585 20.50 -14.39 -36.60
C GLU A 585 20.54 -12.88 -36.30
N VAL A 586 20.76 -12.48 -35.04
CA VAL A 586 20.74 -11.09 -34.60
C VAL A 586 22.17 -10.54 -34.59
N ALA A 587 22.39 -9.42 -35.28
CA ALA A 587 23.68 -8.76 -35.28
C ALA A 587 23.96 -8.07 -33.93
N PHE A 588 25.22 -8.08 -33.50
CA PHE A 588 25.65 -7.41 -32.27
C PHE A 588 25.21 -5.94 -32.20
N SER A 589 25.27 -5.22 -33.33
CA SER A 589 24.85 -3.82 -33.43
C SER A 589 23.38 -3.57 -33.05
N ASP A 590 22.49 -4.53 -33.29
CA ASP A 590 21.08 -4.39 -32.93
C ASP A 590 20.87 -4.60 -31.43
N VAL A 591 21.64 -5.51 -30.81
CA VAL A 591 21.68 -5.68 -29.36
C VAL A 591 22.29 -4.46 -28.68
N SER A 592 23.38 -3.91 -29.21
CA SER A 592 23.96 -2.66 -28.71
C SER A 592 22.96 -1.50 -28.76
N ARG A 593 22.19 -1.38 -29.85
CA ARG A 593 21.13 -0.36 -29.97
C ARG A 593 20.04 -0.54 -28.90
N ALA A 594 19.58 -1.77 -28.68
CA ALA A 594 18.59 -2.06 -27.64
C ALA A 594 19.11 -1.72 -26.22
N VAL A 595 20.40 -1.94 -25.95
CA VAL A 595 21.04 -1.57 -24.68
C VAL A 595 21.15 -0.04 -24.57
N VAL A 596 21.52 0.64 -25.64
CA VAL A 596 21.57 2.12 -25.70
C VAL A 596 20.19 2.72 -25.42
N ASP A 597 19.13 2.26 -26.10
CA ASP A 597 17.76 2.76 -25.92
C ASP A 597 17.27 2.59 -24.48
N TYR A 598 17.62 1.46 -23.85
CA TYR A 598 17.35 1.21 -22.43
C TYR A 598 18.09 2.20 -21.50
N LEU A 599 19.37 2.46 -21.76
CA LEU A 599 20.20 3.32 -20.90
C LEU A 599 19.94 4.81 -21.08
N GLN A 600 19.48 5.27 -22.26
CA GLN A 600 19.17 6.68 -22.54
C GLN A 600 18.17 7.30 -21.55
N HIS A 601 17.27 6.49 -21.00
CA HIS A 601 16.22 6.93 -20.07
C HIS A 601 16.46 6.46 -18.63
N THR A 602 17.69 6.00 -18.32
CA THR A 602 18.04 5.42 -17.02
C THR A 602 19.07 6.30 -16.30
N ASP A 603 18.94 6.50 -14.98
CA ASP A 603 19.99 7.15 -14.19
C ASP A 603 21.22 6.23 -14.09
N THR A 604 22.30 6.63 -14.76
CA THR A 604 23.55 5.89 -14.88
C THR A 604 24.70 6.48 -14.04
N ARG A 605 24.43 7.48 -13.19
CA ARG A 605 25.46 8.15 -12.36
C ARG A 605 26.23 7.20 -11.44
N ALA A 606 25.54 6.18 -10.91
CA ALA A 606 26.13 5.16 -10.05
C ALA A 606 26.95 4.09 -10.80
N GLY A 607 26.99 4.16 -12.13
CA GLY A 607 27.67 3.23 -13.01
C GLY A 607 26.76 2.17 -13.62
N VAL A 608 27.26 1.56 -14.70
CA VAL A 608 26.62 0.49 -15.48
C VAL A 608 27.55 -0.71 -15.54
N MET A 609 27.06 -1.89 -15.20
CA MET A 609 27.79 -3.15 -15.30
C MET A 609 27.18 -4.05 -16.38
N VAL A 610 27.96 -4.46 -17.36
CA VAL A 610 27.52 -5.29 -18.49
C VAL A 610 28.25 -6.63 -18.42
N LEU A 611 27.50 -7.72 -18.24
CA LEU A 611 28.04 -9.08 -18.22
C LEU A 611 27.83 -9.72 -19.59
N ILE A 612 28.89 -10.16 -20.27
CA ILE A 612 28.85 -10.66 -21.64
C ILE A 612 29.43 -12.08 -21.73
N ASP A 613 28.86 -12.90 -22.61
CA ASP A 613 29.25 -14.31 -22.78
C ASP A 613 30.51 -14.50 -23.66
N MET A 614 30.69 -13.75 -24.76
CA MET A 614 31.73 -14.04 -25.77
C MET A 614 32.64 -12.88 -26.22
N GLY A 615 33.07 -11.96 -25.35
CA GLY A 615 34.28 -11.15 -25.64
C GLY A 615 34.10 -9.88 -26.49
N TYR A 616 32.89 -9.32 -26.58
CA TYR A 616 32.60 -8.07 -27.32
C TYR A 616 32.87 -6.79 -26.50
N THR A 617 33.90 -6.83 -25.65
CA THR A 617 34.09 -5.86 -24.56
C THR A 617 34.39 -4.45 -25.07
N LYS A 618 35.14 -4.30 -26.17
CA LYS A 618 35.40 -2.98 -26.75
C LYS A 618 34.23 -2.46 -27.58
N GLU A 619 33.58 -3.30 -28.39
CA GLU A 619 32.47 -2.83 -29.23
C GLU A 619 31.26 -2.41 -28.39
N ILE A 620 30.97 -3.11 -27.28
CA ILE A 620 29.91 -2.68 -26.35
C ILE A 620 30.30 -1.36 -25.68
N ALA A 621 31.57 -1.21 -25.28
CA ALA A 621 32.00 -0.03 -24.56
C ALA A 621 31.89 1.21 -25.45
N ASP A 622 32.39 1.14 -26.69
CA ASP A 622 32.31 2.23 -27.65
C ASP A 622 30.85 2.64 -27.95
N ALA A 623 29.92 1.68 -27.99
CA ALA A 623 28.51 1.95 -28.21
C ALA A 623 27.81 2.61 -27.00
N LEU A 624 28.21 2.28 -25.78
CA LEU A 624 27.54 2.71 -24.55
C LEU A 624 28.13 3.99 -23.95
N LEU A 625 29.41 4.28 -24.18
CA LEU A 625 30.11 5.41 -23.56
C LEU A 625 29.49 6.78 -23.87
N SER A 626 28.77 6.92 -24.99
CA SER A 626 28.11 8.18 -25.36
C SER A 626 26.76 8.42 -24.66
N VAL A 627 26.20 7.43 -23.96
CA VAL A 627 24.84 7.51 -23.36
C VAL A 627 24.82 7.30 -21.85
N ILE A 628 25.98 7.11 -21.22
CA ILE A 628 26.12 6.90 -19.79
C ILE A 628 26.82 8.09 -19.11
N ASN A 629 26.44 8.36 -17.86
CA ASN A 629 26.97 9.47 -17.05
C ASN A 629 27.86 8.99 -15.89
N GLY A 630 28.19 7.71 -15.82
CA GLY A 630 28.99 7.08 -14.77
C GLY A 630 29.87 5.95 -15.31
N PRO A 631 30.65 5.27 -14.44
CA PRO A 631 31.56 4.19 -14.83
C PRO A 631 30.86 3.05 -15.56
N LEU A 632 31.47 2.53 -16.62
CA LEU A 632 31.05 1.30 -17.30
C LEU A 632 32.01 0.18 -16.96
N VAL A 633 31.50 -0.92 -16.39
CA VAL A 633 32.27 -2.15 -16.21
C VAL A 633 31.73 -3.21 -17.14
N VAL A 634 32.59 -3.74 -18.01
CA VAL A 634 32.22 -4.85 -18.88
C VAL A 634 32.95 -6.09 -18.41
N VAL A 635 32.22 -7.17 -18.16
CA VAL A 635 32.73 -8.43 -17.61
C VAL A 635 32.50 -9.53 -18.64
N ASP A 636 33.56 -10.23 -19.01
CA ASP A 636 33.52 -11.35 -19.94
C ASP A 636 33.24 -12.68 -19.24
N ASN A 637 32.69 -13.64 -19.99
CA ASN A 637 32.41 -15.01 -19.55
C ASN A 637 31.35 -15.06 -18.42
N VAL A 638 30.17 -14.49 -18.68
CA VAL A 638 29.07 -14.47 -17.71
C VAL A 638 28.63 -15.89 -17.32
N THR A 639 28.56 -16.14 -16.02
CA THR A 639 27.99 -17.36 -15.45
C THR A 639 26.89 -17.01 -14.45
N THR A 640 25.98 -17.96 -14.17
CA THR A 640 24.94 -17.76 -13.15
C THR A 640 25.50 -17.42 -11.78
N ARG A 641 26.66 -18.00 -11.41
CA ARG A 641 27.34 -17.69 -10.15
C ARG A 641 27.86 -16.25 -10.11
N MET A 642 28.47 -15.78 -11.21
CA MET A 642 28.90 -14.38 -11.33
C MET A 642 27.72 -13.43 -11.16
N ALA A 643 26.65 -13.68 -11.91
CA ALA A 643 25.46 -12.83 -11.88
C ALA A 643 24.87 -12.75 -10.46
N LEU A 644 24.80 -13.86 -9.74
CA LEU A 644 24.31 -13.88 -8.35
C LEU A 644 25.19 -13.06 -7.39
N ASN A 645 26.51 -13.24 -7.43
CA ASN A 645 27.40 -12.53 -6.53
C ASN A 645 27.37 -11.01 -6.78
N VAL A 646 27.40 -10.61 -8.05
CA VAL A 646 27.30 -9.20 -8.44
C VAL A 646 25.94 -8.62 -8.02
N ALA A 647 24.84 -9.34 -8.23
CA ALA A 647 23.52 -8.85 -7.83
C ALA A 647 23.35 -8.70 -6.32
N SER A 648 23.98 -9.57 -5.53
CA SER A 648 24.03 -9.44 -4.08
C SER A 648 24.65 -8.11 -3.65
N GLU A 649 25.82 -7.76 -4.20
CA GLU A 649 26.50 -6.52 -3.82
C GLU A 649 25.79 -5.26 -4.33
N ILE A 650 25.18 -5.31 -5.52
CA ILE A 650 24.33 -4.20 -6.02
C ILE A 650 23.12 -4.01 -5.10
N ALA A 651 22.48 -5.10 -4.66
CA ALA A 651 21.35 -5.03 -3.74
C ALA A 651 21.75 -4.43 -2.38
N LEU A 652 22.96 -4.73 -1.90
CA LEU A 652 23.57 -4.14 -0.71
C LEU A 652 24.02 -2.67 -0.89
N GLY A 653 23.89 -2.11 -2.10
CA GLY A 653 24.20 -0.72 -2.39
C GLY A 653 25.71 -0.44 -2.46
N LYS A 654 26.51 -1.44 -2.82
CA LYS A 654 27.95 -1.25 -3.02
C LYS A 654 28.25 -0.50 -4.31
N ASN A 655 29.36 0.22 -4.30
CA ASN A 655 29.86 0.95 -5.47
C ASN A 655 30.40 -0.02 -6.53
N ILE A 656 30.28 0.35 -7.81
CA ILE A 656 30.64 -0.52 -8.94
C ILE A 656 32.12 -0.94 -8.92
N GLU A 657 33.02 -0.09 -8.42
CA GLU A 657 34.45 -0.38 -8.34
C GLU A 657 34.74 -1.52 -7.36
N HIS A 658 34.08 -1.51 -6.20
CA HIS A 658 34.22 -2.58 -5.21
C HIS A 658 33.72 -3.90 -5.78
N ILE A 659 32.61 -3.89 -6.51
CA ILE A 659 32.06 -5.07 -7.17
C ILE A 659 33.05 -5.61 -8.22
N ALA A 660 33.60 -4.72 -9.06
CA ALA A 660 34.57 -5.08 -10.08
C ALA A 660 35.89 -5.63 -9.50
N GLU A 661 36.40 -5.03 -8.41
CA GLU A 661 37.70 -5.38 -7.83
C GLU A 661 37.66 -6.59 -6.89
N GLU A 662 36.55 -6.81 -6.17
CA GLU A 662 36.46 -7.88 -5.16
C GLU A 662 35.63 -9.08 -5.61
N ILE A 663 34.58 -8.88 -6.40
CA ILE A 663 33.64 -9.96 -6.74
C ILE A 663 33.96 -10.61 -8.09
N VAL A 664 34.30 -9.81 -9.09
CA VAL A 664 34.58 -10.34 -10.43
C VAL A 664 35.81 -11.26 -10.46
N PRO A 665 36.93 -10.99 -9.76
CA PRO A 665 38.10 -11.87 -9.76
C PRO A 665 37.85 -13.22 -9.09
N LEU A 666 36.98 -13.28 -8.06
CA LEU A 666 36.58 -14.54 -7.40
C LEU A 666 35.90 -15.52 -8.37
N ASN A 667 35.39 -15.00 -9.48
CA ASN A 667 34.72 -15.77 -10.51
C ASN A 667 35.58 -16.00 -11.77
N GLN A 668 36.90 -15.78 -11.69
CA GLN A 668 37.88 -16.05 -12.77
C GLN A 668 37.52 -15.40 -14.13
N SER A 669 36.78 -14.29 -14.09
CA SER A 669 36.33 -13.57 -15.28
C SER A 669 37.22 -12.37 -15.56
N ARG A 670 37.40 -12.04 -16.84
CA ARG A 670 38.08 -10.82 -17.25
C ARG A 670 37.09 -9.66 -17.21
N TRP A 671 37.57 -8.48 -16.88
CA TRP A 671 36.75 -7.28 -16.92
C TRP A 671 37.59 -6.08 -17.34
N ASP A 672 36.94 -5.12 -17.98
CA ASP A 672 37.49 -3.82 -18.33
C ASP A 672 36.57 -2.72 -17.77
N VAL A 673 37.17 -1.63 -17.25
CA VAL A 673 36.45 -0.43 -16.81
C VAL A 673 36.67 0.67 -17.84
N PHE A 674 35.57 1.31 -18.25
CA PHE A 674 35.54 2.44 -19.17
C PHE A 674 34.86 3.64 -18.50
N TRP A 675 35.31 4.84 -18.87
CA TRP A 675 34.81 6.10 -18.30
C TRP A 675 34.33 7.03 -19.42
N PRO A 676 33.15 7.66 -19.31
CA PRO A 676 32.68 8.63 -20.29
C PRO A 676 33.62 9.84 -20.37
N THR A 677 33.87 10.36 -21.57
CA THR A 677 34.80 11.47 -21.82
C THR A 677 34.18 12.84 -21.51
N GLU A 678 34.74 13.51 -20.49
CA GLU A 678 34.65 14.92 -20.04
C GLU A 678 33.43 15.33 -19.17
N LYS A 679 33.51 16.09 -18.06
CA LYS A 679 34.56 16.87 -17.35
C LYS A 679 34.92 16.16 -16.02
N LYS A 680 36.20 15.92 -15.76
CA LYS A 680 36.60 15.34 -14.46
C LYS A 680 36.44 16.37 -13.36
N GLU A 681 35.80 15.99 -12.26
CA GLU A 681 35.76 16.83 -11.07
C GLU A 681 37.17 16.97 -10.50
N ARG A 682 37.50 18.17 -10.01
CA ARG A 682 38.79 18.41 -9.36
C ARG A 682 38.80 17.78 -7.99
N ALA A 683 39.85 17.02 -7.67
CA ALA A 683 39.96 16.35 -6.39
C ALA A 683 41.31 16.56 -5.72
N LEU A 684 41.28 16.65 -4.39
CA LEU A 684 42.43 16.57 -3.52
C LEU A 684 42.35 15.27 -2.72
N LEU A 685 43.36 14.41 -2.88
CA LEU A 685 43.36 13.10 -2.22
C LEU A 685 44.01 13.22 -0.85
N VAL A 686 43.36 12.70 0.19
CA VAL A 686 43.88 12.70 1.56
C VAL A 686 44.20 11.28 1.98
N THR A 687 45.44 11.02 2.43
CA THR A 687 45.91 9.67 2.73
C THR A 687 46.64 9.55 4.06
N CYS A 688 46.56 8.38 4.69
CA CYS A 688 47.30 8.03 5.90
C CYS A 688 47.73 6.56 5.90
N ILE A 689 48.92 6.27 6.42
CA ILE A 689 49.42 4.89 6.58
C ILE A 689 48.67 4.11 7.67
N THR A 690 48.25 4.76 8.75
CA THR A 690 47.68 4.10 9.95
C THR A 690 46.21 3.70 9.80
N GLY A 691 45.66 3.78 8.59
CA GLY A 691 44.28 3.41 8.24
C GLY A 691 43.39 4.60 7.86
N ILE A 692 42.22 4.30 7.31
CA ILE A 692 41.29 5.29 6.71
C ILE A 692 40.76 6.31 7.73
N GLY A 693 40.70 5.94 9.02
CA GLY A 693 40.14 6.80 10.08
C GLY A 693 40.89 8.13 10.26
N THR A 694 42.22 8.13 10.14
CA THR A 694 43.02 9.37 10.22
C THR A 694 42.85 10.21 8.94
N ALA A 695 42.79 9.56 7.77
CA ALA A 695 42.54 10.23 6.50
C ALA A 695 41.15 10.90 6.48
N PHE A 696 40.12 10.28 7.06
CA PHE A 696 38.80 10.88 7.21
C PHE A 696 38.79 12.09 8.16
N LYS A 697 39.55 12.04 9.26
CA LYS A 697 39.68 13.21 10.15
C LYS A 697 40.28 14.41 9.42
N PHE A 698 41.29 14.17 8.60
CA PHE A 698 41.91 15.21 7.79
C PHE A 698 41.02 15.69 6.65
N LYS A 699 40.30 14.78 5.99
CA LYS A 699 39.25 15.14 5.04
C LYS A 699 38.24 16.11 5.66
N ASN A 700 37.67 15.75 6.82
CA ASN A 700 36.67 16.57 7.51
C ASN A 700 37.25 17.95 7.91
N LEU A 701 38.52 18.02 8.32
CA LEU A 701 39.20 19.27 8.62
C LEU A 701 39.29 20.16 7.38
N MET A 702 39.70 19.60 6.25
CA MET A 702 39.84 20.33 4.98
C MET A 702 38.48 20.77 4.42
N GLU A 703 37.44 19.93 4.51
CA GLU A 703 36.07 20.28 4.10
C GLU A 703 35.53 21.47 4.91
N LYS A 704 35.71 21.45 6.24
CA LYS A 704 35.33 22.56 7.13
C LYS A 704 36.16 23.83 6.93
N SER A 705 37.28 23.74 6.21
CA SER A 705 38.14 24.88 5.90
C SER A 705 37.69 25.66 4.65
N LEU A 706 36.48 25.37 4.14
CA LEU A 706 35.85 25.98 2.95
C LEU A 706 36.46 25.55 1.60
N LEU A 707 37.19 24.44 1.55
CA LEU A 707 37.73 23.93 0.28
C LEU A 707 36.63 23.43 -0.67
N SER A 708 35.57 22.85 -0.11
CA SER A 708 34.42 22.33 -0.87
C SER A 708 33.57 23.44 -1.51
N ASP A 709 33.68 24.68 -1.02
CA ASP A 709 32.96 25.85 -1.55
C ASP A 709 33.55 26.37 -2.87
N PHE A 710 34.68 25.81 -3.32
CA PHE A 710 35.41 26.23 -4.52
C PHE A 710 35.55 25.11 -5.58
N ASP A 711 34.58 24.20 -5.66
CA ASP A 711 34.53 23.10 -6.64
C ASP A 711 35.74 22.13 -6.57
N ILE A 712 36.33 21.96 -5.37
CA ILE A 712 37.40 21.00 -5.11
C ILE A 712 36.87 19.90 -4.19
N ASN A 713 36.78 18.68 -4.70
CA ASN A 713 36.33 17.52 -3.94
C ASN A 713 37.47 16.96 -3.07
N ILE A 714 37.19 16.54 -1.83
CA ILE A 714 38.20 15.99 -0.92
C ILE A 714 37.93 14.51 -0.70
N ILE A 715 38.89 13.67 -1.08
CA ILE A 715 38.70 12.21 -1.12
C ILE A 715 39.69 11.54 -0.19
N ALA A 716 39.19 10.97 0.91
CA ALA A 716 39.99 10.15 1.81
C ALA A 716 40.27 8.79 1.17
N CYS A 717 41.55 8.45 1.01
CA CYS A 717 42.02 7.20 0.40
C CYS A 717 43.02 6.50 1.32
N GLU A 718 43.06 5.17 1.25
CA GLU A 718 44.13 4.40 1.90
C GLU A 718 45.46 4.57 1.15
N TYR A 719 46.55 4.64 1.90
CA TYR A 719 47.90 4.75 1.33
C TYR A 719 48.23 3.58 0.39
N THR A 720 47.85 2.37 0.77
CA THR A 720 48.01 1.13 -0.01
C THR A 720 47.28 1.19 -1.36
N ARG A 721 46.09 1.82 -1.41
CA ARG A 721 45.29 1.99 -2.63
C ARG A 721 45.94 2.96 -3.61
N LEU A 722 46.57 4.02 -3.12
CA LEU A 722 47.28 4.98 -3.98
C LEU A 722 48.65 4.45 -4.46
N LYS A 723 49.30 3.59 -3.68
CA LYS A 723 50.58 2.98 -4.05
C LYS A 723 50.45 1.88 -5.11
N ASN A 724 49.29 1.23 -5.19
CA ASN A 724 49.02 0.22 -6.22
C ASN A 724 48.66 0.92 -7.55
N SER A 725 49.48 0.68 -8.58
CA SER A 725 49.39 1.37 -9.87
C SER A 725 48.04 1.16 -10.58
N ARG A 726 47.35 0.02 -10.38
CA ARG A 726 46.05 -0.23 -11.04
C ARG A 726 44.91 0.55 -10.39
N THR A 727 44.86 0.59 -9.06
CA THR A 727 43.81 1.32 -8.31
C THR A 727 44.03 2.83 -8.35
N ALA A 728 45.28 3.27 -8.40
CA ALA A 728 45.67 4.67 -8.63
C ALA A 728 45.16 5.19 -9.99
N ILE A 729 45.29 4.38 -11.06
CA ILE A 729 44.81 4.71 -12.39
C ILE A 729 43.29 4.97 -12.39
N SER A 730 42.50 4.16 -11.67
CA SER A 730 41.05 4.39 -11.54
C SER A 730 40.71 5.77 -10.98
N LEU A 731 41.41 6.22 -9.93
CA LEU A 731 41.18 7.54 -9.31
C LEU A 731 41.61 8.69 -10.24
N LEU A 732 42.73 8.53 -10.95
CA LEU A 732 43.20 9.51 -11.94
C LEU A 732 42.29 9.57 -13.18
N HIS A 733 41.51 8.53 -13.46
CA HIS A 733 40.47 8.55 -14.50
C HIS A 733 39.18 9.22 -14.03
N GLN A 734 38.79 9.03 -12.77
CA GLN A 734 37.60 9.64 -12.17
C GLN A 734 37.75 11.15 -11.95
N TYR A 735 38.94 11.60 -11.52
CA TYR A 735 39.15 12.97 -11.05
C TYR A 735 40.33 13.66 -11.73
N GLU A 736 40.25 14.98 -11.86
CA GLU A 736 41.43 15.83 -12.06
C GLU A 736 42.10 15.98 -10.70
N VAL A 737 43.04 15.09 -10.39
CA VAL A 737 43.71 15.09 -9.09
C VAL A 737 44.70 16.25 -9.01
N ILE A 738 44.35 17.25 -8.21
CA ILE A 738 45.16 18.44 -7.95
C ILE A 738 46.44 18.07 -7.21
N ALA A 739 46.30 17.34 -6.10
CA ALA A 739 47.39 16.96 -5.22
C ALA A 739 47.00 15.82 -4.27
N VAL A 740 48.00 15.19 -3.67
CA VAL A 740 47.85 14.26 -2.55
C VAL A 740 48.36 14.90 -1.27
N VAL A 741 47.54 14.93 -0.24
CA VAL A 741 47.89 15.37 1.11
C VAL A 741 47.93 14.15 2.03
N GLY A 742 49.00 13.96 2.79
CA GLY A 742 49.01 12.85 3.74
C GLY A 742 50.18 12.84 4.69
N THR A 743 50.32 11.75 5.42
CA THR A 743 51.50 11.55 6.29
C THR A 743 52.70 11.01 5.51
N HIS A 744 52.48 10.35 4.36
CA HIS A 744 53.54 9.75 3.55
C HIS A 744 53.19 9.86 2.06
N ASP A 745 54.22 9.99 1.22
CA ASP A 745 54.10 10.10 -0.24
C ASP A 745 53.83 8.72 -0.89
N PRO A 746 52.70 8.55 -1.61
CA PRO A 746 52.42 7.34 -2.38
C PRO A 746 53.16 7.26 -3.73
N GLN A 747 53.87 8.32 -4.14
CA GLN A 747 54.64 8.41 -5.39
C GLN A 747 53.77 8.25 -6.66
N LEU A 748 52.64 8.95 -6.69
CA LEU A 748 51.74 8.99 -7.83
C LEU A 748 52.36 9.77 -9.00
N ALA A 749 52.48 9.12 -10.16
CA ALA A 749 53.08 9.75 -11.33
C ALA A 749 52.27 10.97 -11.81
N GLY A 750 52.92 12.13 -11.87
CA GLY A 750 52.33 13.36 -12.40
C GLY A 750 51.43 14.13 -11.42
N VAL A 751 51.32 13.70 -10.16
CA VAL A 751 50.52 14.38 -9.13
C VAL A 751 51.42 14.85 -7.99
N PRO A 752 51.36 16.14 -7.58
CA PRO A 752 52.16 16.64 -6.46
C PRO A 752 51.67 16.09 -5.12
N TRP A 753 52.60 15.88 -4.19
CA TRP A 753 52.31 15.46 -2.81
C TRP A 753 52.79 16.49 -1.79
N VAL A 754 52.07 16.62 -0.68
CA VAL A 754 52.45 17.46 0.47
C VAL A 754 52.16 16.76 1.79
N GLY A 755 53.05 16.95 2.77
CA GLY A 755 52.85 16.49 4.14
C GLY A 755 51.77 17.30 4.86
N ILE A 756 50.88 16.65 5.63
CA ILE A 756 49.89 17.42 6.41
C ILE A 756 50.54 18.30 7.50
N GLU A 757 51.67 17.86 8.03
CA GLU A 757 52.50 18.63 8.96
C GLU A 757 53.09 19.87 8.29
N GLU A 758 53.36 19.82 6.99
CA GLU A 758 53.87 20.96 6.22
C GLU A 758 52.77 21.98 5.96
N LEU A 759 51.52 21.52 5.72
CA LEU A 759 50.35 22.39 5.55
C LEU A 759 49.96 23.12 6.84
N LEU A 760 50.08 22.45 7.99
CA LEU A 760 49.79 23.06 9.29
C LEU A 760 51.01 23.75 9.91
N GLY A 761 52.20 23.51 9.36
CA GLY A 761 53.47 24.02 9.85
C GLY A 761 53.74 25.48 9.46
N GLU A 762 54.94 25.93 9.78
CA GLU A 762 55.37 27.32 9.61
C GLU A 762 55.21 27.88 8.18
N GLN A 763 55.43 27.03 7.17
CA GLN A 763 55.33 27.39 5.75
C GLN A 763 53.99 26.95 5.12
N GLY A 764 52.95 26.69 5.92
CA GLY A 764 51.68 26.13 5.46
C GLY A 764 51.01 26.92 4.35
N HIS A 765 50.95 28.26 4.49
CA HIS A 765 50.42 29.16 3.45
C HIS A 765 51.15 29.01 2.11
N ARG A 766 52.48 28.88 2.15
CA ARG A 766 53.32 28.71 0.95
C ARG A 766 53.04 27.37 0.26
N HIS A 767 52.92 26.29 1.01
CA HIS A 767 52.62 24.97 0.47
C HIS A 767 51.20 24.93 -0.12
N LEU A 768 50.20 25.54 0.54
CA LEU A 768 48.86 25.69 -0.03
C LEU A 768 48.87 26.52 -1.31
N SER A 769 49.62 27.62 -1.35
CA SER A 769 49.73 28.47 -2.55
C SER A 769 50.39 27.72 -3.72
N GLN A 770 51.42 26.90 -3.46
CA GLN A 770 52.03 26.06 -4.49
C GLN A 770 51.06 25.03 -5.08
N LEU A 771 50.14 24.49 -4.28
CA LEU A 771 49.19 23.46 -4.73
C LEU A 771 47.96 24.06 -5.41
N LEU A 772 47.47 25.20 -4.92
CA LEU A 772 46.15 25.72 -5.28
C LEU A 772 46.19 26.98 -6.16
N SER A 773 47.34 27.60 -6.41
CA SER A 773 47.45 28.84 -7.21
C SER A 773 46.94 28.72 -8.66
N GLY A 774 46.91 27.51 -9.23
CA GLY A 774 46.30 27.25 -10.55
C GLY A 774 44.77 27.21 -10.53
N TYR A 775 44.16 27.16 -9.34
CA TYR A 775 42.73 26.93 -9.15
C TYR A 775 42.04 28.03 -8.34
N LEU A 776 42.74 28.66 -7.39
CA LEU A 776 42.25 29.66 -6.45
C LEU A 776 43.14 30.90 -6.42
N ASN A 777 42.57 32.04 -6.01
CA ASN A 777 43.33 33.27 -5.80
C ASN A 777 43.98 33.35 -4.41
N GLU A 778 44.97 34.23 -4.25
CA GLU A 778 45.78 34.34 -3.02
C GLU A 778 44.94 34.68 -1.77
N LYS A 779 43.83 35.43 -1.92
CA LYS A 779 42.93 35.74 -0.80
C LYS A 779 42.15 34.51 -0.34
N GLN A 780 41.70 33.67 -1.27
CA GLN A 780 41.02 32.41 -0.98
C GLN A 780 41.99 31.44 -0.30
N ILE A 781 43.22 31.34 -0.79
CA ILE A 781 44.26 30.48 -0.21
C ILE A 781 44.60 30.91 1.23
N ALA A 782 44.76 32.21 1.47
CA ALA A 782 45.00 32.74 2.82
C ALA A 782 43.83 32.45 3.77
N LEU A 783 42.58 32.54 3.29
CA LEU A 783 41.39 32.20 4.07
C LEU A 783 41.33 30.71 4.42
N ILE A 784 41.63 29.83 3.45
CA ILE A 784 41.69 28.38 3.66
C ILE A 784 42.78 28.04 4.69
N ASN A 785 44.00 28.60 4.54
CA ASN A 785 45.08 28.39 5.51
C ASN A 785 44.65 28.79 6.93
N LYS A 786 44.03 29.98 7.07
CA LYS A 786 43.52 30.46 8.36
C LYS A 786 42.48 29.52 8.95
N ASN A 787 41.52 29.05 8.14
CA ASN A 787 40.47 28.15 8.61
C ASN A 787 41.00 26.76 8.93
N MET A 788 41.97 26.23 8.18
CA MET A 788 42.63 24.96 8.48
C MET A 788 43.31 24.99 9.85
N VAL A 789 44.07 26.06 10.13
CA VAL A 789 44.72 26.27 11.43
C VAL A 789 43.69 26.37 12.55
N ARG A 790 42.60 27.13 12.32
CA ARG A 790 41.49 27.29 13.28
C ARG A 790 40.80 25.96 13.57
N GLU A 791 40.39 25.21 12.56
CA GLU A 791 39.66 23.94 12.72
C GLU A 791 40.53 22.86 13.33
N PHE A 792 41.82 22.80 12.94
CA PHE A 792 42.80 21.92 13.59
C PHE A 792 42.90 22.21 15.10
N SER A 793 43.04 23.50 15.44
CA SER A 793 43.17 23.95 16.82
C SER A 793 41.90 23.70 17.62
N LEU A 794 40.73 23.98 17.03
CA LEU A 794 39.44 23.74 17.65
C LEU A 794 39.26 22.26 17.99
N HIS A 795 39.57 21.35 17.06
CA HIS A 795 39.46 19.92 17.29
C HIS A 795 40.35 19.44 18.44
N ASN A 796 41.57 20.00 18.58
CA ASN A 796 42.48 19.66 19.68
C ASN A 796 42.04 20.26 21.03
N VAL A 797 41.39 21.42 21.00
CA VAL A 797 40.94 22.12 22.21
C VAL A 797 39.59 21.62 22.72
N VAL A 798 38.68 21.17 21.85
CA VAL A 798 37.35 20.68 22.25
C VAL A 798 37.43 19.57 23.30
N ASN A 799 38.42 18.67 23.19
CA ASN A 799 38.61 17.58 24.16
C ASN A 799 39.36 18.02 25.44
N SER A 800 39.95 19.21 25.42
CA SER A 800 40.74 19.75 26.52
C SER A 800 39.94 20.71 27.41
N LEU A 801 38.82 21.24 26.89
CA LEU A 801 37.94 22.14 27.64
C LEU A 801 36.76 21.39 28.28
N THR A 802 36.47 21.73 29.53
CA THR A 802 35.45 21.06 30.36
C THR A 802 34.18 21.89 30.55
N ILE A 803 34.28 23.21 30.62
CA ILE A 803 33.20 24.14 30.97
C ILE A 803 32.94 25.12 29.83
N LEU A 804 33.98 25.58 29.15
CA LEU A 804 33.86 26.63 28.13
C LEU A 804 33.53 26.05 26.75
N ASN A 805 32.72 26.78 25.97
CA ASN A 805 32.46 26.45 24.58
C ASN A 805 33.71 26.79 23.74
N ALA A 806 34.40 25.76 23.25
CA ALA A 806 35.64 25.91 22.49
C ALA A 806 35.53 26.87 21.30
N GLY A 807 34.43 26.85 20.54
CA GLY A 807 34.24 27.73 19.38
C GLY A 807 34.11 29.22 19.75
N LYS A 808 33.39 29.52 20.85
CA LYS A 808 33.28 30.90 21.37
C LYS A 808 34.60 31.38 21.95
N THR A 809 35.28 30.53 22.75
CA THR A 809 36.59 30.84 23.32
C THR A 809 37.63 31.12 22.23
N MET A 810 37.66 30.29 21.18
CA MET A 810 38.53 30.49 20.01
C MET A 810 38.30 31.86 19.39
N SER A 811 37.05 32.25 19.13
CA SER A 811 36.72 33.54 18.50
C SER A 811 37.24 34.75 19.31
N HIS A 812 37.25 34.65 20.64
CA HIS A 812 37.88 35.67 21.48
C HIS A 812 39.41 35.66 21.36
N ILE A 813 40.04 34.48 21.32
CA ILE A 813 41.48 34.34 21.12
C ILE A 813 41.90 34.88 19.74
N GLU A 814 41.11 34.69 18.68
CA GLU A 814 41.40 35.26 17.35
C GLU A 814 41.52 36.78 17.39
N THR A 815 40.66 37.42 18.20
CA THR A 815 40.68 38.89 18.36
C THR A 815 41.96 39.32 19.06
N ILE A 816 42.38 38.59 20.09
CA ILE A 816 43.61 38.85 20.85
C ILE A 816 44.85 38.66 19.99
N ILE A 817 44.92 37.55 19.25
CA ILE A 817 46.03 37.27 18.33
C ILE A 817 46.10 38.35 17.24
N ALA A 818 44.96 38.79 16.69
CA ALA A 818 44.93 39.87 15.71
C ALA A 818 45.45 41.20 16.28
N GLU A 819 45.08 41.55 17.52
CA GLU A 819 45.60 42.73 18.22
C GLU A 819 47.12 42.63 18.46
N TRP A 820 47.62 41.45 18.84
CA TRP A 820 49.05 41.22 19.05
C TRP A 820 49.86 41.31 17.77
N GLN A 821 49.40 40.70 16.68
CA GLN A 821 50.06 40.81 15.37
C GLN A 821 50.12 42.27 14.89
N ASN A 822 49.06 43.06 15.13
CA ASN A 822 49.05 44.49 14.82
C ASN A 822 50.03 45.29 15.70
N THR A 823 50.03 45.03 17.01
CA THR A 823 50.89 45.75 17.96
C THR A 823 52.37 45.45 17.73
N LEU A 824 52.70 44.19 17.43
CA LEU A 824 54.06 43.75 17.14
C LEU A 824 54.48 44.00 15.69
N SER A 825 53.54 44.42 14.82
CA SER A 825 53.74 44.55 13.36
C SER A 825 54.35 43.30 12.72
N PHE A 826 53.97 42.13 13.22
CA PHE A 826 54.52 40.83 12.84
C PHE A 826 53.40 39.81 12.65
N ASN A 827 53.40 39.10 11.51
CA ASN A 827 52.43 38.04 11.24
C ASN A 827 52.92 36.73 11.85
N PHE A 828 52.08 36.11 12.66
CA PHE A 828 52.42 34.85 13.31
C PHE A 828 52.32 33.70 12.33
N ASN A 829 53.31 32.81 12.37
CA ASN A 829 53.26 31.56 11.62
C ASN A 829 52.20 30.61 12.21
N ASN A 830 51.80 29.60 11.44
CA ASN A 830 50.74 28.67 11.85
C ASN A 830 51.09 27.94 13.18
N ASN A 831 52.36 27.55 13.36
CA ASN A 831 52.82 26.85 14.57
C ASN A 831 52.62 27.66 15.85
N LEU A 832 52.96 28.96 15.80
CA LEU A 832 52.73 29.89 16.90
C LEU A 832 51.23 30.06 17.15
N ILE A 833 50.43 30.28 16.10
CA ILE A 833 48.98 30.45 16.21
C ILE A 833 48.32 29.22 16.87
N ILE A 834 48.66 28.00 16.45
CA ILE A 834 48.16 26.75 17.05
C ILE A 834 48.56 26.67 18.52
N SER A 835 49.82 26.97 18.84
CA SER A 835 50.33 26.95 20.22
C SER A 835 49.55 27.93 21.11
N LEU A 836 49.26 29.13 20.60
CA LEU A 836 48.49 30.15 21.30
C LEU A 836 47.02 29.75 21.45
N TYR A 837 46.38 29.20 20.42
CA TYR A 837 45.02 28.71 20.54
C TYR A 837 44.88 27.66 21.65
N VAL A 838 45.77 26.67 21.69
CA VAL A 838 45.75 25.64 22.72
C VAL A 838 46.05 26.23 24.10
N HIS A 839 47.15 26.98 24.24
CA HIS A 839 47.57 27.51 25.54
C HIS A 839 46.55 28.50 26.11
N LEU A 840 46.09 29.46 25.32
CA LEU A 840 45.15 30.48 25.78
C LEU A 840 43.77 29.90 26.09
N SER A 841 43.31 28.88 25.35
CA SER A 841 42.03 28.24 25.68
C SER A 841 42.07 27.55 27.04
N CYS A 842 43.11 26.76 27.29
CA CYS A 842 43.30 26.09 28.58
C CYS A 842 43.55 27.10 29.71
N MET A 843 44.29 28.18 29.45
CA MET A 843 44.49 29.28 30.40
C MET A 843 43.17 29.95 30.77
N ILE A 844 42.37 30.37 29.77
CA ILE A 844 41.08 31.03 30.02
C ILE A 844 40.16 30.11 30.84
N GLU A 845 40.16 28.82 30.57
CA GLU A 845 39.38 27.88 31.38
C GLU A 845 39.89 27.77 32.82
N ARG A 846 41.22 27.73 33.05
CA ARG A 846 41.79 27.79 34.40
C ARG A 846 41.38 29.06 35.14
N LEU A 847 41.40 30.22 34.47
CA LEU A 847 40.97 31.49 35.07
C LEU A 847 39.49 31.45 35.47
N VAL A 848 38.62 30.88 34.62
CA VAL A 848 37.18 30.74 34.90
C VAL A 848 36.92 29.75 36.04
N MET A 849 37.71 28.68 36.13
CA MET A 849 37.65 27.69 37.22
C MET A 849 38.28 28.16 38.52
N ARG A 850 38.88 29.37 38.57
CA ARG A 850 39.66 29.87 39.71
C ARG A 850 40.80 28.93 40.13
N ASN A 851 41.44 28.34 39.12
CA ASN A 851 42.61 27.47 39.27
C ASN A 851 43.78 28.04 38.45
N GLU A 852 43.98 29.35 38.54
CA GLU A 852 45.02 30.09 37.83
C GLU A 852 46.44 29.74 38.31
N ILE A 853 47.40 29.77 37.38
CA ILE A 853 48.80 29.59 37.74
C ILE A 853 49.34 30.89 38.35
N THR A 854 49.77 30.81 39.61
CA THR A 854 50.30 31.96 40.38
C THR A 854 51.83 31.93 40.53
N HIS A 855 52.48 30.84 40.11
CA HIS A 855 53.93 30.68 40.19
C HIS A 855 54.57 30.63 38.80
N TYR A 856 55.60 31.46 38.62
CA TYR A 856 56.45 31.52 37.43
C TYR A 856 57.89 31.80 37.86
N LYS A 857 58.86 31.26 37.11
CA LYS A 857 60.28 31.32 37.45
C LYS A 857 60.75 32.78 37.52
N ASN A 858 61.36 33.17 38.65
CA ASN A 858 61.87 34.54 38.87
C ASN A 858 60.83 35.66 38.59
N LEU A 859 59.58 35.46 39.01
CA LEU A 859 58.45 36.37 38.74
C LEU A 859 58.74 37.86 39.03
N GLU A 860 59.45 38.19 40.11
CA GLU A 860 59.81 39.58 40.43
C GLU A 860 60.77 40.19 39.41
N GLN A 861 61.70 39.39 38.88
CA GLN A 861 62.63 39.82 37.83
C GLN A 861 61.90 40.00 36.50
N PHE A 862 61.04 39.05 36.13
CA PHE A 862 60.21 39.12 34.93
C PHE A 862 59.33 40.38 34.91
N SER A 863 58.66 40.69 36.02
CA SER A 863 57.80 41.87 36.13
C SER A 863 58.56 43.20 36.01
N ARG A 864 59.86 43.24 36.33
CA ARG A 864 60.71 44.43 36.15
C ARG A 864 61.26 44.56 34.74
N GLN A 865 61.54 43.44 34.07
CA GLN A 865 62.19 43.42 32.76
C GLN A 865 61.20 43.53 31.59
N HIS A 866 59.97 43.04 31.74
CA HIS A 866 58.99 42.95 30.64
C HIS A 866 57.68 43.72 30.93
N GLY A 867 57.78 44.90 31.52
CA GLY A 867 56.62 45.72 31.91
C GLY A 867 55.71 46.11 30.73
N GLU A 868 56.30 46.41 29.57
CA GLU A 868 55.56 46.76 28.35
C GLU A 868 54.80 45.55 27.77
N PHE A 869 55.43 44.37 27.75
CA PHE A 869 54.78 43.09 27.39
C PHE A 869 53.59 42.79 28.28
N ILE A 870 53.75 42.94 29.60
CA ILE A 870 52.68 42.74 30.57
C ILE A 870 51.52 43.70 30.31
N ALA A 871 51.80 44.97 29.99
CA ALA A 871 50.76 45.96 29.68
C ALA A 871 50.01 45.61 28.39
N MET A 872 50.71 45.21 27.33
CA MET A 872 50.10 44.78 26.06
C MET A 872 49.18 43.58 26.25
N VAL A 873 49.67 42.51 26.88
CA VAL A 873 48.86 41.30 27.14
C VAL A 873 47.65 41.65 28.01
N ASN A 874 47.83 42.45 29.06
CA ASN A 874 46.71 42.88 29.89
C ASN A 874 45.66 43.70 29.14
N HIS A 875 46.06 44.53 28.17
CA HIS A 875 45.16 45.32 27.35
C HIS A 875 44.28 44.44 26.48
N SER A 876 44.87 43.51 25.72
CA SER A 876 44.11 42.61 24.83
C SER A 876 43.14 41.69 25.57
N PHE A 877 43.42 41.37 26.85
CA PHE A 877 42.54 40.57 27.68
C PHE A 877 41.42 41.36 28.39
N GLN A 878 41.32 42.70 28.26
CA GLN A 878 40.33 43.50 28.98
C GLN A 878 38.89 43.04 28.74
N ARG A 879 38.53 42.75 27.48
CA ARG A 879 37.20 42.27 27.12
C ARG A 879 36.87 40.93 27.77
N LEU A 880 37.84 40.01 27.80
CA LEU A 880 37.69 38.69 28.43
C LEU A 880 37.56 38.80 29.96
N LYS A 881 38.35 39.68 30.60
CA LYS A 881 38.28 39.90 32.05
C LYS A 881 36.89 40.37 32.48
N ILE A 882 36.28 41.27 31.70
CA ILE A 882 34.91 41.74 31.95
C ILE A 882 33.89 40.62 31.67
N LEU A 883 34.01 39.94 30.53
CA LEU A 883 33.05 38.92 30.10
C LEU A 883 32.96 37.74 31.06
N TYR A 884 34.10 37.26 31.56
CA TYR A 884 34.18 36.09 32.43
C TYR A 884 34.36 36.44 33.91
N ASN A 885 34.48 37.72 34.25
CA ASN A 885 34.76 38.20 35.61
C ASN A 885 35.99 37.54 36.24
N VAL A 886 37.11 37.57 35.51
CA VAL A 886 38.39 36.95 35.90
C VAL A 886 39.53 37.99 35.92
N THR A 887 40.56 37.71 36.72
CA THR A 887 41.83 38.46 36.70
C THR A 887 42.88 37.65 35.94
N LEU A 888 43.88 38.33 35.35
CA LEU A 888 44.98 37.67 34.65
C LEU A 888 46.26 37.84 35.47
N PRO A 889 46.75 36.78 36.15
CA PRO A 889 48.00 36.84 36.91
C PRO A 889 49.21 37.07 36.01
N VAL A 890 50.23 37.77 36.54
CA VAL A 890 51.50 37.99 35.83
C VAL A 890 52.22 36.66 35.53
N ALA A 891 52.01 35.63 36.35
CA ALA A 891 52.58 34.30 36.11
C ALA A 891 52.05 33.62 34.83
N GLU A 892 50.75 33.74 34.53
CA GLU A 892 50.17 33.25 33.26
C GLU A 892 50.71 34.04 32.05
N ILE A 893 50.94 35.36 32.22
CA ILE A 893 51.58 36.20 31.20
C ILE A 893 53.04 35.76 30.94
N GLY A 894 53.75 35.30 31.98
CA GLY A 894 55.08 34.71 31.84
C GLY A 894 55.12 33.50 30.91
N TYR A 895 54.16 32.59 31.01
CA TYR A 895 54.09 31.44 30.09
C TYR A 895 53.72 31.83 28.65
N ILE A 896 52.95 32.91 28.46
CA ILE A 896 52.72 33.47 27.12
C ILE A 896 54.04 34.03 26.56
N HIS A 897 54.83 34.72 27.38
CA HIS A 897 56.15 35.22 26.98
C HIS A 897 57.09 34.06 26.57
N ASP A 898 57.14 32.97 27.35
CA ASP A 898 57.93 31.78 27.00
C ASP A 898 57.54 31.22 25.63
N ILE A 899 56.24 31.19 25.31
CA ILE A 899 55.78 30.73 23.99
C ILE A 899 56.27 31.65 22.87
N PHE A 900 56.31 32.97 23.10
CA PHE A 900 56.79 33.93 22.12
C PHE A 900 58.30 33.81 21.93
N GLU A 901 59.07 33.74 23.01
CA GLU A 901 60.53 33.60 22.98
C GLU A 901 60.98 32.30 22.30
N LEU A 902 60.23 31.19 22.49
CA LEU A 902 60.55 29.90 21.87
C LEU A 902 60.14 29.77 20.40
N ARG A 903 59.23 30.62 19.90
CA ARG A 903 58.56 30.44 18.60
C ARG A 903 58.67 31.63 17.65
N ILE A 904 59.17 32.77 18.12
CA ILE A 904 59.45 33.96 17.32
C ILE A 904 60.96 34.17 17.32
N ASP A 905 61.59 34.04 16.15
CA ASP A 905 63.01 34.31 16.00
C ASP A 905 63.31 35.79 16.32
N ASP A 906 64.39 36.03 17.08
CA ASP A 906 64.83 37.36 17.51
C ASP A 906 63.77 38.16 18.30
N PHE A 907 62.85 37.50 19.02
CA PHE A 907 61.89 38.17 19.90
C PHE A 907 62.59 39.00 20.97
N ARG A 908 62.45 40.33 20.90
CA ARG A 908 62.96 41.28 21.89
C ARG A 908 61.86 42.27 22.23
N TRP A 909 61.27 42.15 23.43
CA TRP A 909 60.20 43.00 23.91
C TRP A 909 60.26 43.23 25.43
#